data_AF-A0A1Y1WT81-F1
#
_entry.id   AF-A0A1Y1WT81-F1
#
_cell.length_a   1.000
_cell.length_b   1.000
_cell.length_c   1.000
_cell.angle_alpha   90.00
_cell.angle_beta   90.00
_cell.angle_gamma   90.00
#
_symmetry.space_group_name_H-M   'P 1'
#
loop_
_entity.id
_entity.type
_entity.pdbx_description
1 polymer ?
#
loop_
_entity_poly.entity_id
_entity_poly.type
_entity_poly.pdbx_seq_one_letter_code
_entity_poly.pdbx_strand_id
1 'polypeptide(L)'
;MFIRRRRIKTIIIILAFIVFLSIFFFNSNGIKKSNTIVNSYINNQEILNSINNGKNITDDNIFEDINLDIQNEIDYIYEDLPINRTISASKLKKLLKDNEKNVDLKYILNYHGGDLEPEWEWARDISFVYTWVDGSEINFSDIKSKYNGGRREVSSRDRSADELRYSIRSLEKYLPWHRGTIFILTGQQVPEWLDTSNPRIKMVFHNDIFPEHVPPSYDASTIELFLDKIPGITERFVYFNDDFFANNYVHPCFFFTSKDFYPKVYRRYITKFNENKINQILEKNDMHEIFHVIKYSTYKLVKEYLYSNFKYRDLYHSGYVFYRDLFEPFRQLFEKELRPVCSDKFRNPFKPQVIYLYQAFMQYATQHKDFPNKLGGDGKAKKFPGYVLPSNRTIKKYGCEVQSPKVGDFFIKYGKITDNSRRNNGYFRLYNSNANLLMYNFNDLYTEDKSLFEFSKYMITRYPKPSPFEKKEYIELEKELLIKLKKIDKYSESVIENLPKFYDFKSSISKYNEIFENYKLGVIEKYLDDKKALSGHKNDTMSKREKNEIDFLLNYKGNSLEKEWQWAKSISIVYIYENDSNSNSNNKESQNMIKLNTIKYSLRSIERYLPWFDGTIYIVTEEKISDDDQLKIKHKNVKIVNQEDIIPETILSNENINKKLAIEMYLDKLPGISEKFIYLNNDSFFINYVHPRLFFGEDFTPKYNFGKPLTDNEIKKAKTNDLSFFSTYTLIKEYFGKNYIPTYRYLENAPIPLYRDLFDPVRKLYQEDINFNSKKNKPEILPMYLITNYNVYGTAQPYYPDFVTGYGKVKDAELPILNKDRTVKFYGFDITSSIIANDTLLLNISLSDAATTAAIDSNNNNNILKKINDSSKLFFSFEKDSKKILLNSNQINNLISLFNTLYNKKSSYED
;
A
#
# COMPACT_ATOMS: atom_id res chain seq x y z
N MET A 1 -7.36 -50.52 -36.53
CA MET A 1 -6.89 -51.36 -35.40
C MET A 1 -5.46 -51.04 -34.94
N PHE A 2 -4.51 -50.72 -35.84
CA PHE A 2 -3.11 -50.36 -35.50
C PHE A 2 -2.94 -49.04 -34.70
N ILE A 3 -3.82 -48.05 -34.91
CA ILE A 3 -3.80 -46.74 -34.21
C ILE A 3 -4.29 -46.86 -32.75
N ARG A 4 -5.19 -47.81 -32.46
CA ARG A 4 -5.70 -48.08 -31.09
C ARG A 4 -4.64 -48.77 -30.22
N ARG A 5 -3.85 -49.69 -30.79
CA ARG A 5 -2.76 -50.40 -30.07
C ARG A 5 -1.57 -49.50 -29.69
N ARG A 6 -1.25 -48.47 -30.49
CA ARG A 6 -0.18 -47.49 -30.15
C ARG A 6 -0.58 -46.57 -29.01
N ARG A 7 -1.80 -46.01 -29.03
CA ARG A 7 -2.30 -45.17 -27.92
C ARG A 7 -2.39 -45.91 -26.59
N ILE A 8 -2.85 -47.17 -26.61
CA ILE A 8 -2.96 -48.00 -25.41
C ILE A 8 -1.57 -48.36 -24.86
N LYS A 9 -0.58 -48.68 -25.72
CA LYS A 9 0.81 -48.93 -25.27
C LYS A 9 1.50 -47.69 -24.70
N THR A 10 1.30 -46.51 -25.30
CA THR A 10 1.84 -45.25 -24.76
C THR A 10 1.21 -44.88 -23.42
N ILE A 11 -0.09 -45.13 -23.24
CA ILE A 11 -0.79 -44.91 -21.96
C ILE A 11 -0.30 -45.89 -20.89
N ILE A 12 -0.12 -47.17 -21.24
CA ILE A 12 0.38 -48.21 -20.31
C ILE A 12 1.83 -47.93 -19.88
N ILE A 13 2.68 -47.40 -20.77
CA ILE A 13 4.08 -47.07 -20.45
C ILE A 13 4.17 -45.78 -19.63
N ILE A 14 3.34 -44.77 -19.92
CA ILE A 14 3.23 -43.57 -19.07
C ILE A 14 2.73 -43.96 -17.66
N LEU A 15 1.77 -44.88 -17.57
CA LEU A 15 1.29 -45.42 -16.29
C LEU A 15 2.38 -46.22 -15.55
N ALA A 16 3.12 -47.09 -16.22
CA ALA A 16 4.22 -47.85 -15.62
C ALA A 16 5.35 -46.94 -15.13
N PHE A 17 5.62 -45.84 -15.86
CA PHE A 17 6.64 -44.86 -15.50
C PHE A 17 6.20 -43.95 -14.36
N ILE A 18 4.93 -43.55 -14.31
CA ILE A 18 4.33 -42.83 -13.17
C ILE A 18 4.36 -43.72 -11.92
N VAL A 19 4.07 -45.02 -12.05
CA VAL A 19 4.16 -46.00 -10.95
C VAL A 19 5.63 -46.14 -10.48
N PHE A 20 6.60 -46.16 -11.38
CA PHE A 20 8.03 -46.22 -11.03
C PHE A 20 8.53 -44.94 -10.32
N LEU A 21 8.09 -43.76 -10.77
CA LEU A 21 8.35 -42.47 -10.10
C LEU A 21 7.68 -42.41 -8.71
N SER A 22 6.49 -42.96 -8.56
CA SER A 22 5.79 -43.05 -7.26
C SER A 22 6.55 -43.94 -6.27
N ILE A 23 7.09 -45.06 -6.74
CA ILE A 23 7.81 -46.03 -5.89
C ILE A 23 9.18 -45.49 -5.44
N PHE A 24 9.85 -44.67 -6.26
CA PHE A 24 11.21 -44.19 -5.95
C PHE A 24 11.24 -42.89 -5.13
N PHE A 25 10.23 -42.02 -5.23
CA PHE A 25 10.20 -40.72 -4.53
C PHE A 25 9.45 -40.72 -3.19
N PHE A 26 8.58 -41.70 -2.92
CA PHE A 26 7.83 -41.80 -1.66
C PHE A 26 8.54 -42.63 -0.59
N ASN A 27 9.81 -42.33 -0.32
CA ASN A 27 10.47 -42.77 0.91
C ASN A 27 11.16 -41.58 1.61
N SER A 28 10.36 -40.63 2.07
CA SER A 28 10.61 -39.82 3.27
C SER A 28 9.41 -38.89 3.54
N ASN A 29 9.04 -38.82 4.81
CA ASN A 29 7.81 -38.27 5.37
C ASN A 29 7.31 -36.94 4.79
N GLY A 30 6.06 -36.94 4.31
CA GLY A 30 5.34 -35.74 3.88
C GLY A 30 3.94 -36.01 3.36
N ILE A 31 3.15 -36.84 4.05
CA ILE A 31 1.77 -37.19 3.64
C ILE A 31 0.78 -36.56 4.63
N LYS A 32 0.13 -35.46 4.23
CA LYS A 32 -1.24 -35.08 4.63
C LYS A 32 -1.69 -33.79 3.92
N LYS A 33 -2.08 -33.91 2.63
CA LYS A 33 -3.18 -33.17 1.96
C LYS A 33 -3.11 -33.38 0.43
N SER A 34 -3.45 -34.58 -0.01
CA SER A 34 -3.84 -34.84 -1.41
C SER A 34 -4.73 -36.09 -1.49
N ASN A 35 -5.75 -36.16 -0.62
CA ASN A 35 -6.70 -37.29 -0.53
C ASN A 35 -7.97 -37.04 -1.35
N THR A 36 -7.87 -36.92 -2.67
CA THR A 36 -9.10 -36.89 -3.50
C THR A 36 -9.00 -37.59 -4.86
N ILE A 37 -7.87 -38.22 -5.22
CA ILE A 37 -7.77 -38.90 -6.54
C ILE A 37 -7.30 -40.37 -6.44
N VAL A 38 -6.87 -40.87 -5.28
CA VAL A 38 -6.24 -42.21 -5.17
C VAL A 38 -7.11 -43.26 -4.45
N ASN A 39 -8.32 -42.93 -4.00
CA ASN A 39 -9.19 -43.86 -3.25
C ASN A 39 -10.03 -44.83 -4.11
N SER A 40 -9.52 -45.26 -5.25
CA SER A 40 -10.05 -46.46 -5.91
C SER A 40 -8.88 -47.31 -6.39
N TYR A 41 -8.97 -48.62 -6.17
CA TYR A 41 -8.04 -49.69 -6.55
C TYR A 41 -7.06 -50.11 -5.45
N ILE A 42 -7.64 -50.83 -4.50
CA ILE A 42 -7.01 -51.58 -3.40
C ILE A 42 -6.44 -52.93 -3.90
N ASN A 43 -5.39 -53.39 -3.20
CA ASN A 43 -4.84 -54.76 -3.03
C ASN A 43 -4.09 -55.43 -4.18
N ASN A 44 -2.77 -55.60 -4.00
CA ASN A 44 -2.23 -56.90 -3.57
C ASN A 44 -0.73 -56.78 -3.21
N GLN A 45 -0.40 -57.27 -2.01
CA GLN A 45 0.94 -57.58 -1.54
C GLN A 45 1.43 -58.85 -2.24
N GLU A 46 2.54 -58.81 -2.99
CA GLU A 46 3.36 -60.01 -3.23
C GLU A 46 4.73 -59.78 -3.92
N ILE A 47 5.33 -58.59 -3.81
CA ILE A 47 6.70 -58.36 -4.31
C ILE A 47 7.54 -57.71 -3.21
N LEU A 48 7.54 -58.39 -2.07
CA LEU A 48 8.39 -58.12 -0.90
C LEU A 48 9.45 -59.23 -0.73
N ASN A 49 9.65 -60.08 -1.73
CA ASN A 49 10.43 -61.32 -1.59
C ASN A 49 11.61 -61.48 -2.58
N SER A 50 12.19 -60.39 -3.12
CA SER A 50 13.39 -60.54 -3.96
C SER A 50 14.48 -59.48 -3.76
N ILE A 51 14.56 -58.90 -2.56
CA ILE A 51 15.85 -58.44 -2.03
C ILE A 51 16.39 -59.61 -1.20
N ASN A 52 17.31 -60.39 -1.79
CA ASN A 52 18.41 -61.09 -1.12
C ASN A 52 19.05 -62.07 -2.10
N ASN A 53 20.15 -61.65 -2.73
CA ASN A 53 21.33 -62.49 -2.87
C ASN A 53 22.57 -61.62 -3.06
N GLY A 54 23.05 -61.13 -1.92
CA GLY A 54 24.43 -60.90 -1.50
C GLY A 54 25.49 -60.52 -2.53
N LYS A 55 26.00 -59.29 -2.38
CA LYS A 55 27.45 -59.02 -2.40
C LYS A 55 27.76 -57.80 -1.53
N ASN A 56 28.53 -58.05 -0.48
CA ASN A 56 29.16 -57.03 0.38
C ASN A 56 30.21 -56.27 -0.43
N ILE A 57 30.17 -54.95 -0.38
CA ILE A 57 31.30 -54.07 -0.70
C ILE A 57 31.52 -53.22 0.55
N THR A 58 32.75 -53.25 1.06
CA THR A 58 33.18 -52.61 2.30
C THR A 58 33.20 -51.09 2.15
N ASP A 59 32.46 -50.43 3.03
CA ASP A 59 32.51 -49.00 3.34
C ASP A 59 33.92 -48.64 3.84
N ASP A 60 34.60 -47.72 3.15
CA ASP A 60 35.56 -46.76 3.74
C ASP A 60 36.21 -45.84 2.67
N ASN A 61 36.02 -46.09 1.37
CA ASN A 61 36.46 -45.17 0.30
C ASN A 61 35.31 -44.41 -0.40
N ILE A 62 34.06 -44.56 0.06
CA ILE A 62 32.89 -43.91 -0.58
C ILE A 62 32.59 -42.53 0.05
N PHE A 63 33.07 -42.25 1.26
CA PHE A 63 32.78 -40.99 1.96
C PHE A 63 33.68 -39.80 1.59
N GLU A 64 34.88 -40.04 1.05
CA GLU A 64 35.72 -38.96 0.49
C GLU A 64 35.35 -38.61 -0.95
N ASP A 65 35.01 -39.60 -1.79
CA ASP A 65 34.61 -39.38 -3.18
C ASP A 65 33.22 -38.69 -3.29
N ILE A 66 32.27 -38.99 -2.40
CA ILE A 66 30.97 -38.31 -2.37
C ILE A 66 31.11 -36.85 -1.89
N ASN A 67 32.03 -36.57 -0.96
CA ASN A 67 32.26 -35.19 -0.49
C ASN A 67 33.02 -34.36 -1.53
N LEU A 68 33.96 -34.96 -2.28
CA LEU A 68 34.58 -34.29 -3.43
C LEU A 68 33.57 -34.05 -4.56
N ASP A 69 32.70 -35.01 -4.88
CA ASP A 69 31.67 -34.82 -5.91
C ASP A 69 30.65 -33.75 -5.51
N ILE A 70 30.24 -33.69 -4.23
CA ILE A 70 29.36 -32.63 -3.74
C ILE A 70 30.08 -31.28 -3.74
N GLN A 71 31.34 -31.21 -3.30
CA GLN A 71 32.10 -29.97 -3.30
C GLN A 71 32.41 -29.47 -4.73
N ASN A 72 32.74 -30.36 -5.65
CA ASN A 72 32.92 -30.06 -7.07
C ASN A 72 31.58 -29.67 -7.73
N GLU A 73 30.46 -30.32 -7.38
CA GLU A 73 29.12 -29.90 -7.83
C GLU A 73 28.75 -28.51 -7.28
N ILE A 74 29.13 -28.20 -6.03
CA ILE A 74 28.95 -26.89 -5.38
C ILE A 74 29.80 -25.82 -6.07
N ASP A 75 31.08 -26.10 -6.31
CA ASP A 75 31.97 -25.18 -7.00
C ASP A 75 31.48 -24.99 -8.45
N TYR A 76 30.98 -26.03 -9.12
CA TYR A 76 30.29 -25.93 -10.42
C TYR A 76 28.90 -25.24 -10.37
N ILE A 77 28.23 -25.19 -9.21
CA ILE A 77 27.00 -24.38 -9.02
C ILE A 77 27.34 -22.89 -8.99
N TYR A 78 28.49 -22.54 -8.40
CA TYR A 78 28.91 -21.15 -8.24
C TYR A 78 29.92 -20.67 -9.30
N GLU A 79 30.54 -21.57 -10.05
CA GLU A 79 31.35 -21.28 -11.23
C GLU A 79 30.47 -20.75 -12.35
N ASP A 80 30.94 -19.66 -12.96
CA ASP A 80 30.28 -19.05 -14.09
C ASP A 80 30.14 -20.05 -15.23
N LEU A 81 28.91 -20.43 -15.59
CA LEU A 81 28.66 -20.98 -16.93
C LEU A 81 29.28 -19.98 -17.93
N PRO A 82 30.27 -20.39 -18.74
CA PRO A 82 30.98 -19.46 -19.59
C PRO A 82 29.97 -18.83 -20.54
N ILE A 83 29.68 -17.54 -20.35
CA ILE A 83 28.93 -16.73 -21.31
C ILE A 83 29.93 -16.37 -22.42
N ASN A 84 30.47 -17.38 -23.09
CA ASN A 84 31.23 -17.18 -24.31
C ASN A 84 30.22 -16.98 -25.44
N ARG A 85 29.52 -15.85 -25.40
CA ARG A 85 28.60 -15.46 -26.46
C ARG A 85 29.23 -14.37 -27.28
N THR A 86 29.87 -14.82 -28.35
CA THR A 86 30.39 -13.96 -29.40
C THR A 86 29.31 -12.94 -29.76
N ILE A 87 29.65 -11.66 -29.59
CA ILE A 87 28.82 -10.55 -30.02
C ILE A 87 28.41 -10.82 -31.46
N SER A 88 27.12 -10.61 -31.81
CA SER A 88 26.68 -10.69 -33.20
C SER A 88 27.45 -9.68 -34.04
N ALA A 89 28.51 -10.16 -34.72
CA ALA A 89 29.50 -9.33 -35.38
C ALA A 89 28.88 -8.41 -36.44
N SER A 90 27.77 -8.82 -37.07
CA SER A 90 27.04 -8.03 -38.06
C SER A 90 26.26 -6.85 -37.45
N LYS A 91 25.58 -7.03 -36.31
CA LYS A 91 24.88 -5.94 -35.60
C LYS A 91 25.88 -4.98 -34.94
N LEU A 92 26.96 -5.51 -34.36
CA LEU A 92 28.02 -4.71 -33.77
C LEU A 92 28.76 -3.87 -34.82
N LYS A 93 29.15 -4.46 -35.95
CA LYS A 93 29.77 -3.72 -37.07
C LYS A 93 28.86 -2.61 -37.58
N LYS A 94 27.54 -2.84 -37.68
CA LYS A 94 26.59 -1.79 -38.09
C LYS A 94 26.49 -0.67 -37.05
N LEU A 95 26.38 -1.00 -35.77
CA LEU A 95 26.28 0.01 -34.70
C LEU A 95 27.58 0.81 -34.55
N LEU A 96 28.73 0.15 -34.64
CA LEU A 96 30.05 0.78 -34.63
C LEU A 96 30.29 1.60 -35.89
N LYS A 97 29.90 1.13 -37.08
CA LYS A 97 30.02 1.90 -38.34
C LYS A 97 29.14 3.15 -38.35
N ASP A 98 27.93 3.06 -37.80
CA ASP A 98 27.04 4.22 -37.59
C ASP A 98 27.62 5.21 -36.54
N ASN A 99 28.59 4.79 -35.72
CA ASN A 99 29.12 5.54 -34.57
C ASN A 99 30.66 5.46 -34.45
N GLU A 100 31.39 5.46 -35.57
CA GLU A 100 32.84 5.13 -35.63
C GLU A 100 33.72 6.02 -34.74
N LYS A 101 33.22 7.21 -34.37
CA LYS A 101 33.86 8.19 -33.48
C LYS A 101 33.38 8.16 -32.02
N ASN A 102 32.47 7.25 -31.65
CA ASN A 102 31.87 7.23 -30.32
C ASN A 102 32.74 6.40 -29.35
N VAL A 103 33.62 7.11 -28.65
CA VAL A 103 34.56 6.56 -27.64
C VAL A 103 33.80 5.81 -26.54
N ASP A 104 32.64 6.31 -26.12
CA ASP A 104 31.85 5.70 -25.05
C ASP A 104 31.38 4.28 -25.37
N LEU A 105 30.96 4.03 -26.63
CA LEU A 105 30.56 2.69 -27.05
C LEU A 105 31.72 1.70 -27.00
N LYS A 106 32.96 2.16 -27.20
CA LYS A 106 34.15 1.29 -27.10
C LYS A 106 34.38 0.85 -25.65
N TYR A 107 34.32 1.77 -24.70
CA TYR A 107 34.38 1.43 -23.27
C TYR A 107 33.31 0.39 -22.90
N ILE A 108 32.05 0.63 -23.31
CA ILE A 108 30.93 -0.26 -22.96
C ILE A 108 31.10 -1.65 -23.58
N LEU A 109 31.50 -1.76 -24.85
CA LEU A 109 31.55 -3.03 -25.58
C LEU A 109 32.78 -3.88 -25.27
N ASN A 110 33.89 -3.24 -24.89
CA ASN A 110 35.16 -3.92 -24.60
C ASN A 110 35.32 -4.26 -23.12
N TYR A 111 34.40 -3.81 -22.26
CA TYR A 111 34.48 -4.10 -20.84
C TYR A 111 34.04 -5.53 -20.53
N HIS A 112 34.91 -6.26 -19.84
CA HIS A 112 34.73 -7.67 -19.51
C HIS A 112 34.91 -7.96 -18.01
N GLY A 113 34.62 -6.97 -17.16
CA GLY A 113 34.62 -7.15 -15.70
C GLY A 113 35.97 -6.92 -15.00
N GLY A 114 36.97 -6.38 -15.69
CA GLY A 114 38.27 -6.04 -15.11
C GLY A 114 38.28 -4.73 -14.32
N ASP A 115 39.47 -4.29 -13.92
CA ASP A 115 39.68 -3.00 -13.28
C ASP A 115 39.30 -1.83 -14.20
N LEU A 116 38.95 -0.70 -13.59
CA LEU A 116 38.61 0.52 -14.32
C LEU A 116 39.86 1.28 -14.73
N GLU A 117 39.77 2.06 -15.80
CA GLU A 117 40.82 3.03 -16.14
C GLU A 117 40.89 4.14 -15.07
N PRO A 118 42.07 4.76 -14.84
CA PRO A 118 42.28 5.71 -13.74
C PRO A 118 41.27 6.87 -13.69
N GLU A 119 40.81 7.35 -14.84
CA GLU A 119 39.81 8.41 -14.95
C GLU A 119 38.41 8.02 -14.46
N TRP A 120 38.16 6.72 -14.27
CA TRP A 120 36.89 6.15 -13.79
C TRP A 120 36.92 5.69 -12.34
N GLU A 121 38.07 5.78 -11.64
CA GLU A 121 38.20 5.32 -10.25
C GLU A 121 37.17 5.95 -9.31
N TRP A 122 36.82 7.23 -9.53
CA TRP A 122 35.78 7.92 -8.75
C TRP A 122 34.41 7.23 -8.79
N ALA A 123 34.11 6.47 -9.86
CA ALA A 123 32.84 5.80 -10.01
C ALA A 123 32.69 4.61 -9.05
N ARG A 124 33.81 4.00 -8.61
CA ARG A 124 33.80 2.83 -7.71
C ARG A 124 33.04 3.09 -6.43
N ASP A 125 33.15 4.31 -5.89
CA ASP A 125 32.54 4.69 -4.61
C ASP A 125 31.13 5.30 -4.75
N ILE A 126 30.57 5.32 -5.97
CA ILE A 126 29.25 5.90 -6.20
C ILE A 126 28.17 5.16 -5.42
N SER A 127 27.16 5.89 -4.93
CA SER A 127 26.01 5.29 -4.28
C SER A 127 25.06 4.66 -5.31
N PHE A 128 24.54 3.47 -4.99
CA PHE A 128 23.37 2.89 -5.63
C PHE A 128 22.19 2.94 -4.67
N VAL A 129 21.03 3.34 -5.15
CA VAL A 129 19.80 3.43 -4.35
C VAL A 129 18.75 2.51 -4.94
N TYR A 130 18.21 1.64 -4.10
CA TYR A 130 17.07 0.79 -4.38
C TYR A 130 15.84 1.29 -3.63
N THR A 131 14.67 1.26 -4.27
CA THR A 131 13.38 1.39 -3.58
C THR A 131 12.67 0.05 -3.56
N TRP A 132 12.12 -0.32 -2.41
CA TRP A 132 11.45 -1.61 -2.24
C TRP A 132 10.41 -1.56 -1.11
N VAL A 133 9.34 -2.35 -1.26
CA VAL A 133 8.31 -2.59 -0.25
C VAL A 133 7.78 -4.02 -0.36
N ASP A 134 7.25 -4.55 0.72
CA ASP A 134 6.51 -5.82 0.73
C ASP A 134 5.10 -5.63 1.29
N GLY A 135 4.12 -5.67 0.39
CA GLY A 135 2.70 -5.53 0.69
C GLY A 135 2.12 -6.68 1.49
N SER A 136 2.81 -7.82 1.56
CA SER A 136 2.39 -8.98 2.36
C SER A 136 2.68 -8.82 3.86
N GLU A 137 3.53 -7.86 4.26
CA GLU A 137 3.77 -7.57 5.67
C GLU A 137 2.56 -6.93 6.35
N ILE A 138 2.15 -7.48 7.49
CA ILE A 138 0.96 -7.02 8.21
C ILE A 138 1.07 -5.58 8.73
N ASN A 139 2.27 -5.15 9.13
CA ASN A 139 2.50 -3.78 9.60
C ASN A 139 2.34 -2.76 8.46
N PHE A 140 2.83 -3.10 7.26
CA PHE A 140 2.68 -2.25 6.08
C PHE A 140 1.22 -2.17 5.63
N SER A 141 0.55 -3.32 5.53
CA SER A 141 -0.86 -3.38 5.09
C SER A 141 -1.82 -2.71 6.08
N ASP A 142 -1.56 -2.78 7.39
CA ASP A 142 -2.35 -2.05 8.39
C ASP A 142 -2.29 -0.54 8.17
N ILE A 143 -1.10 0.05 8.09
CA ILE A 143 -0.94 1.50 7.86
C ILE A 143 -1.52 1.89 6.49
N LYS A 144 -1.24 1.13 5.43
CA LYS A 144 -1.77 1.39 4.08
C LYS A 144 -3.30 1.37 4.03
N SER A 145 -3.92 0.48 4.82
CA SER A 145 -5.38 0.33 4.85
C SER A 145 -6.10 1.60 5.30
N LYS A 146 -5.44 2.46 6.10
CA LYS A 146 -5.99 3.76 6.51
C LYS A 146 -6.19 4.71 5.34
N TYR A 147 -5.35 4.61 4.30
CA TYR A 147 -5.33 5.54 3.17
C TYR A 147 -5.99 4.98 1.90
N ASN A 148 -6.03 3.66 1.72
CA ASN A 148 -6.63 3.02 0.53
C ASN A 148 -8.10 2.59 0.71
N GLY A 149 -8.80 3.16 1.69
CA GLY A 149 -10.20 2.86 1.95
C GLY A 149 -10.44 1.51 2.64
N GLY A 150 -9.54 1.07 3.51
CA GLY A 150 -9.71 -0.10 4.38
C GLY A 150 -9.32 -1.43 3.73
N ARG A 151 -8.56 -1.43 2.63
CA ARG A 151 -8.14 -2.66 1.94
C ARG A 151 -6.76 -3.11 2.43
N ARG A 152 -6.65 -4.38 2.82
CA ARG A 152 -5.38 -5.02 3.20
C ARG A 152 -4.81 -5.95 2.13
N GLU A 153 -5.44 -6.06 0.97
CA GLU A 153 -4.95 -6.95 -0.08
C GLU A 153 -3.64 -6.47 -0.70
N VAL A 154 -2.76 -7.43 -0.99
CA VAL A 154 -1.53 -7.20 -1.77
C VAL A 154 -1.92 -6.92 -3.22
N SER A 155 -1.34 -5.87 -3.79
CA SER A 155 -1.50 -5.51 -5.20
C SER A 155 -0.23 -5.84 -5.99
N SER A 156 -0.29 -5.75 -7.32
CA SER A 156 0.92 -5.91 -8.14
C SER A 156 1.95 -4.78 -7.95
N ARG A 157 1.62 -3.70 -7.23
CA ARG A 157 2.51 -2.55 -7.02
C ARG A 157 3.36 -2.65 -5.75
N ASP A 158 2.98 -3.55 -4.86
CA ASP A 158 3.62 -3.80 -3.58
C ASP A 158 3.84 -5.30 -3.38
N ARG A 159 3.79 -6.11 -4.44
CA ARG A 159 4.18 -7.51 -4.36
C ARG A 159 5.70 -7.58 -4.33
N SER A 160 6.24 -8.46 -3.49
CA SER A 160 7.65 -8.84 -3.47
C SER A 160 7.79 -10.34 -3.77
N ALA A 161 8.64 -10.69 -4.73
CA ALA A 161 9.06 -12.04 -5.09
C ALA A 161 10.60 -12.20 -5.06
N ASP A 162 11.27 -11.47 -4.16
CA ASP A 162 12.73 -11.37 -4.03
C ASP A 162 13.44 -10.72 -5.23
N GLU A 163 12.75 -9.95 -6.06
CA GLU A 163 13.34 -9.20 -7.18
C GLU A 163 14.55 -8.38 -6.71
N LEU A 164 14.41 -7.67 -5.58
CA LEU A 164 15.49 -6.92 -4.95
C LEU A 164 16.73 -7.79 -4.65
N ARG A 165 16.54 -9.00 -4.13
CA ARG A 165 17.63 -9.92 -3.77
C ARG A 165 18.48 -10.25 -4.98
N TYR A 166 17.83 -10.66 -6.06
CA TYR A 166 18.51 -11.04 -7.29
C TYR A 166 18.97 -9.84 -8.11
N SER A 167 18.33 -8.68 -7.96
CA SER A 167 18.82 -7.41 -8.50
C SER A 167 20.20 -7.09 -7.91
N ILE A 168 20.33 -7.17 -6.59
CA ILE A 168 21.60 -6.94 -5.89
C ILE A 168 22.65 -7.99 -6.27
N ARG A 169 22.27 -9.28 -6.37
CA ARG A 169 23.19 -10.31 -6.92
C ARG A 169 23.66 -9.99 -8.33
N SER A 170 22.75 -9.49 -9.18
CA SER A 170 23.10 -9.08 -10.55
C SER A 170 24.06 -7.90 -10.57
N LEU A 171 23.88 -6.94 -9.66
CA LEU A 171 24.76 -5.79 -9.49
C LEU A 171 26.15 -6.23 -9.05
N GLU A 172 26.25 -7.04 -7.99
CA GLU A 172 27.54 -7.55 -7.48
C GLU A 172 28.29 -8.37 -8.54
N LYS A 173 27.57 -9.15 -9.35
CA LYS A 173 28.18 -9.95 -10.42
C LYS A 173 28.68 -9.10 -11.58
N TYR A 174 27.85 -8.17 -12.07
CA TYR A 174 28.10 -7.53 -13.37
C TYR A 174 28.67 -6.10 -13.27
N LEU A 175 28.74 -5.54 -12.07
CA LEU A 175 29.47 -4.28 -11.79
C LEU A 175 30.58 -4.55 -10.76
N PRO A 176 31.56 -5.43 -11.07
CA PRO A 176 32.57 -5.87 -10.12
C PRO A 176 33.53 -4.74 -9.68
N TRP A 177 33.50 -3.58 -10.34
CA TRP A 177 34.24 -2.38 -9.96
C TRP A 177 33.60 -1.61 -8.79
N HIS A 178 32.30 -1.78 -8.56
CA HIS A 178 31.57 -1.02 -7.53
C HIS A 178 31.98 -1.46 -6.12
N ARG A 179 32.29 -0.49 -5.26
CA ARG A 179 32.64 -0.67 -3.84
C ARG A 179 31.88 0.30 -2.93
N GLY A 180 31.20 1.29 -3.51
CA GLY A 180 30.36 2.26 -2.81
C GLY A 180 29.13 1.66 -2.16
N THR A 181 28.41 2.50 -1.42
CA THR A 181 27.26 2.10 -0.61
C THR A 181 26.03 1.79 -1.48
N ILE A 182 25.32 0.73 -1.12
CA ILE A 182 24.01 0.36 -1.61
C ILE A 182 22.99 0.77 -0.54
N PHE A 183 22.12 1.71 -0.86
CA PHE A 183 21.01 2.12 0.00
C PHE A 183 19.74 1.38 -0.41
N ILE A 184 19.02 0.81 0.54
CA ILE A 184 17.66 0.30 0.35
C ILE A 184 16.71 1.25 1.07
N LEU A 185 15.93 1.99 0.29
CA LEU A 185 14.93 2.93 0.75
C LEU A 185 13.55 2.26 0.79
N THR A 186 12.90 2.26 1.96
CA THR A 186 11.68 1.47 2.18
C THR A 186 10.73 2.06 3.24
N GLY A 187 9.50 1.54 3.30
CA GLY A 187 8.44 1.92 4.22
C GLY A 187 8.53 1.25 5.59
N GLN A 188 9.69 1.37 6.27
CA GLN A 188 9.96 0.76 7.58
C GLN A 188 10.00 -0.78 7.59
N GLN A 189 10.44 -1.38 6.48
CA GLN A 189 10.58 -2.82 6.29
C GLN A 189 12.05 -3.21 6.19
N VAL A 190 12.38 -4.47 6.44
CA VAL A 190 13.71 -5.03 6.17
C VAL A 190 13.51 -6.36 5.46
N PRO A 191 14.05 -6.57 4.25
CA PRO A 191 13.90 -7.86 3.57
C PRO A 191 14.41 -9.00 4.45
N GLU A 192 13.62 -10.06 4.58
CA GLU A 192 13.91 -11.11 5.56
C GLU A 192 15.24 -11.84 5.31
N TRP A 193 15.63 -11.93 4.03
CA TRP A 193 16.88 -12.54 3.59
C TRP A 193 18.13 -11.66 3.82
N LEU A 194 17.95 -10.36 4.09
CA LEU A 194 19.03 -9.37 4.11
C LEU A 194 19.81 -9.38 5.43
N ASP A 195 21.12 -9.53 5.33
CA ASP A 195 22.07 -9.24 6.41
C ASP A 195 22.48 -7.76 6.36
N THR A 196 22.09 -7.02 7.41
CA THR A 196 22.34 -5.58 7.54
C THR A 196 23.66 -5.27 8.25
N SER A 197 24.44 -6.27 8.65
CA SER A 197 25.72 -6.07 9.34
C SER A 197 26.83 -5.55 8.42
N ASN A 198 26.69 -5.75 7.10
CA ASN A 198 27.69 -5.31 6.13
C ASN A 198 27.61 -3.79 5.91
N PRO A 199 28.70 -3.02 6.13
CA PRO A 199 28.66 -1.56 6.07
C PRO A 199 28.39 -0.99 4.67
N ARG A 200 28.53 -1.81 3.62
CA ARG A 200 28.27 -1.42 2.23
C ARG A 200 26.78 -1.41 1.91
N ILE A 201 25.91 -2.04 2.70
CA ILE A 201 24.46 -1.99 2.52
C ILE A 201 23.79 -1.26 3.68
N LYS A 202 22.92 -0.29 3.38
CA LYS A 202 22.27 0.55 4.39
C LYS A 202 20.77 0.63 4.16
N MET A 203 20.01 0.34 5.21
CA MET A 203 18.58 0.60 5.24
C MET A 203 18.33 2.08 5.50
N VAL A 204 17.42 2.66 4.73
CA VAL A 204 16.94 4.03 4.91
C VAL A 204 15.42 3.98 4.86
N PHE A 205 14.75 4.70 5.75
CA PHE A 205 13.30 4.67 5.81
C PHE A 205 12.70 5.94 5.22
N HIS A 206 11.51 5.83 4.64
CA HIS A 206 10.81 7.00 4.06
C HIS A 206 10.66 8.15 5.06
N ASN A 207 10.44 7.83 6.35
CA ASN A 207 10.30 8.83 7.42
C ASN A 207 11.60 9.59 7.72
N ASP A 208 12.76 9.05 7.33
CA ASP A 208 14.07 9.69 7.57
C ASP A 208 14.37 10.76 6.52
N ILE A 209 13.73 10.69 5.35
CA ILE A 209 14.05 11.55 4.19
C ILE A 209 12.89 12.48 3.78
N PHE A 210 11.66 12.15 4.16
CA PHE A 210 10.49 12.94 3.81
C PHE A 210 10.32 14.14 4.75
N PRO A 211 9.86 15.29 4.23
CA PRO A 211 9.39 16.38 5.08
C PRO A 211 8.24 15.92 5.99
N GLU A 212 8.05 16.65 7.08
CA GLU A 212 6.92 16.43 7.99
C GLU A 212 5.58 16.41 7.24
N HIS A 213 4.65 15.57 7.70
CA HIS A 213 3.29 15.39 7.15
C HIS A 213 3.19 14.84 5.72
N VAL A 214 4.30 14.64 5.00
CA VAL A 214 4.32 13.89 3.73
C VAL A 214 4.09 12.38 3.93
N PRO A 215 4.73 11.71 4.91
CA PRO A 215 4.51 10.29 5.16
C PRO A 215 3.06 9.92 5.56
N PRO A 216 2.66 8.65 5.39
CA PRO A 216 3.30 7.68 4.51
C PRO A 216 3.06 8.04 3.03
N SER A 217 3.83 7.46 2.10
CA SER A 217 3.52 7.54 0.68
C SER A 217 3.69 6.18 0.02
N TYR A 218 2.78 5.86 -0.91
CA TYR A 218 2.75 4.63 -1.70
C TYR A 218 2.92 4.94 -3.20
N ASP A 219 3.48 6.10 -3.52
CA ASP A 219 3.78 6.54 -4.88
C ASP A 219 5.29 6.71 -5.04
N ALA A 220 5.87 5.94 -5.96
CA ALA A 220 7.28 6.04 -6.31
C ALA A 220 7.70 7.49 -6.66
N SER A 221 6.80 8.28 -7.25
CA SER A 221 7.09 9.67 -7.62
C SER A 221 7.45 10.53 -6.40
N THR A 222 6.83 10.27 -5.25
CA THR A 222 7.10 10.97 -3.99
C THR A 222 8.44 10.54 -3.42
N ILE A 223 8.72 9.23 -3.45
CA ILE A 223 9.98 8.65 -3.00
C ILE A 223 11.15 9.21 -3.83
N GLU A 224 11.00 9.20 -5.15
CA GLU A 224 11.95 9.72 -6.13
C GLU A 224 12.28 11.20 -5.91
N LEU A 225 11.38 11.99 -5.32
CA LEU A 225 11.56 13.43 -5.11
C LEU A 225 12.56 13.78 -3.99
N PHE A 226 12.83 12.83 -3.09
CA PHE A 226 13.63 13.05 -1.88
C PHE A 226 14.85 12.13 -1.78
N LEU A 227 15.27 11.49 -2.87
CA LEU A 227 16.47 10.64 -2.89
C LEU A 227 17.75 11.40 -2.50
N ASP A 228 17.82 12.71 -2.75
CA ASP A 228 18.94 13.56 -2.32
C ASP A 228 19.11 13.68 -0.80
N LYS A 229 18.05 13.38 -0.04
CA LYS A 229 18.05 13.48 1.42
C LYS A 229 18.60 12.24 2.11
N ILE A 230 18.93 11.18 1.37
CA ILE A 230 19.56 9.98 1.91
C ILE A 230 20.89 10.37 2.59
N PRO A 231 21.05 10.14 3.92
CA PRO A 231 22.27 10.49 4.62
C PRO A 231 23.50 9.76 4.06
N GLY A 232 24.53 10.52 3.71
CA GLY A 232 25.77 9.98 3.17
C GLY A 232 25.73 9.61 1.67
N ILE A 233 24.66 9.96 0.96
CA ILE A 233 24.62 9.74 -0.50
C ILE A 233 25.64 10.61 -1.24
N THR A 234 26.28 10.02 -2.24
CA THR A 234 27.30 10.67 -3.06
C THR A 234 26.72 11.78 -3.96
N GLU A 235 27.56 12.72 -4.41
CA GLU A 235 27.10 13.86 -5.23
C GLU A 235 26.47 13.44 -6.57
N ARG A 236 26.95 12.33 -7.13
CA ARG A 236 26.29 11.56 -8.19
C ARG A 236 25.83 10.24 -7.60
N PHE A 237 24.66 9.74 -7.97
CA PHE A 237 24.22 8.41 -7.57
C PHE A 237 23.36 7.78 -8.65
N VAL A 238 23.26 6.45 -8.62
CA VAL A 238 22.42 5.66 -9.52
C VAL A 238 21.22 5.15 -8.73
N TYR A 239 20.03 5.32 -9.29
CA TYR A 239 18.78 4.82 -8.74
C TYR A 239 18.25 3.68 -9.59
N PHE A 240 17.86 2.62 -8.90
CA PHE A 240 17.11 1.47 -9.39
C PHE A 240 15.84 1.31 -8.55
N ASN A 241 14.71 0.95 -9.15
CA ASN A 241 13.72 0.17 -8.40
C ASN A 241 14.19 -1.30 -8.28
N ASP A 242 13.45 -2.10 -7.52
CA ASP A 242 13.75 -3.49 -7.19
C ASP A 242 13.72 -4.47 -8.38
N ASP A 243 12.95 -4.17 -9.44
CA ASP A 243 12.81 -5.04 -10.62
C ASP A 243 13.92 -4.88 -11.68
N PHE A 244 15.01 -4.19 -11.37
CA PHE A 244 16.15 -3.99 -12.27
C PHE A 244 17.16 -5.12 -12.23
N PHE A 245 17.67 -5.56 -13.38
CA PHE A 245 18.67 -6.62 -13.43
C PHE A 245 19.79 -6.30 -14.42
N ALA A 246 21.03 -6.41 -13.95
CA ALA A 246 22.21 -6.44 -14.82
C ALA A 246 22.35 -7.83 -15.45
N ASN A 247 22.74 -7.89 -16.72
CA ASN A 247 22.73 -9.11 -17.52
C ASN A 247 24.08 -9.47 -18.13
N ASN A 248 25.00 -8.50 -18.19
CA ASN A 248 26.39 -8.65 -18.61
C ASN A 248 27.22 -7.54 -17.97
N TYR A 249 28.56 -7.64 -18.00
CA TYR A 249 29.45 -6.67 -17.39
C TYR A 249 29.17 -5.24 -17.87
N VAL A 250 28.94 -4.32 -16.93
CA VAL A 250 28.54 -2.93 -17.22
C VAL A 250 29.67 -1.99 -16.84
N HIS A 251 30.24 -1.31 -17.83
CA HIS A 251 31.22 -0.25 -17.60
C HIS A 251 30.55 1.03 -17.05
N PRO A 252 31.19 1.85 -16.19
CA PRO A 252 30.66 3.15 -15.74
C PRO A 252 30.24 4.09 -16.88
N CYS A 253 30.87 3.95 -18.06
CA CYS A 253 30.51 4.72 -19.26
C CYS A 253 29.10 4.38 -19.79
N PHE A 254 28.43 3.35 -19.29
CA PHE A 254 26.99 3.16 -19.51
C PHE A 254 26.17 4.24 -18.79
N PHE A 255 26.58 4.68 -17.61
CA PHE A 255 25.90 5.70 -16.82
C PHE A 255 26.38 7.12 -17.11
N PHE A 256 27.64 7.29 -17.52
CA PHE A 256 28.26 8.60 -17.72
C PHE A 256 28.98 8.70 -19.06
N THR A 257 29.10 9.92 -19.61
CA THR A 257 29.93 10.18 -20.80
C THR A 257 31.42 10.06 -20.47
N SER A 258 32.26 9.54 -21.39
CA SER A 258 33.71 9.44 -21.12
C SER A 258 34.44 10.79 -21.06
N LYS A 259 33.94 11.80 -21.77
CA LYS A 259 34.62 13.10 -21.88
C LYS A 259 34.39 14.01 -20.68
N ASP A 260 33.12 14.22 -20.31
CA ASP A 260 32.72 15.22 -19.31
C ASP A 260 32.11 14.59 -18.04
N PHE A 261 32.01 13.25 -17.99
CA PHE A 261 31.34 12.49 -16.91
C PHE A 261 29.91 12.97 -16.61
N TYR A 262 29.21 13.44 -17.63
CA TYR A 262 27.79 13.79 -17.53
C TYR A 262 26.92 12.52 -17.50
N PRO A 263 25.86 12.50 -16.68
CA PRO A 263 24.83 11.48 -16.71
C PRO A 263 24.30 11.21 -18.13
N LYS A 264 24.15 9.94 -18.45
CA LYS A 264 23.47 9.48 -19.67
C LYS A 264 21.99 9.26 -19.40
N VAL A 265 21.16 9.72 -20.34
CA VAL A 265 19.71 9.58 -20.28
C VAL A 265 19.25 8.75 -21.47
N TYR A 266 18.72 7.56 -21.19
CA TYR A 266 18.22 6.66 -22.22
C TYR A 266 16.73 6.92 -22.49
N ARG A 267 16.44 7.43 -23.69
CA ARG A 267 15.07 7.70 -24.18
C ARG A 267 14.76 6.92 -25.45
N ARG A 268 13.53 6.45 -25.57
CA ARG A 268 13.00 5.73 -26.73
C ARG A 268 12.66 6.68 -27.88
N TYR A 269 11.91 6.19 -28.86
CA TYR A 269 11.39 6.99 -29.95
C TYR A 269 10.36 8.02 -29.47
N ILE A 270 10.09 9.02 -30.33
CA ILE A 270 9.15 10.09 -30.03
C ILE A 270 7.75 9.51 -29.83
N THR A 271 7.13 9.86 -28.70
CA THR A 271 5.75 9.51 -28.39
C THR A 271 4.85 10.63 -28.88
N LYS A 272 3.87 10.27 -29.72
CA LYS A 272 2.82 11.20 -30.15
C LYS A 272 1.65 11.09 -29.19
N PHE A 273 1.18 12.22 -28.67
CA PHE A 273 -0.01 12.28 -27.85
C PHE A 273 -1.24 12.56 -28.72
N ASN A 274 -2.37 11.97 -28.33
CA ASN A 274 -3.69 12.25 -28.90
C ASN A 274 -4.56 12.82 -27.79
N GLU A 275 -4.89 14.11 -27.86
CA GLU A 275 -5.63 14.82 -26.81
C GLU A 275 -7.02 14.23 -26.59
N ASN A 276 -7.68 13.73 -27.65
CA ASN A 276 -8.97 13.04 -27.51
C ASN A 276 -8.82 11.76 -26.68
N LYS A 277 -7.74 10.98 -26.88
CA LYS A 277 -7.47 9.79 -26.04
C LYS A 277 -7.20 10.20 -24.59
N ILE A 278 -6.47 11.28 -24.35
CA ILE A 278 -6.20 11.78 -22.99
C ILE A 278 -7.49 12.21 -22.30
N ASN A 279 -8.32 13.01 -22.98
CA ASN A 279 -9.61 13.45 -22.44
C ASN A 279 -10.52 12.26 -22.16
N GLN A 280 -10.58 11.26 -23.05
CA GLN A 280 -11.33 10.03 -22.82
C GLN A 280 -10.84 9.27 -21.57
N ILE A 281 -9.52 9.17 -21.34
CA ILE A 281 -8.97 8.51 -20.15
C ILE A 281 -9.38 9.29 -18.89
N LEU A 282 -9.31 10.62 -18.92
CA LEU A 282 -9.70 11.49 -17.81
C LEU A 282 -11.20 11.41 -17.51
N GLU A 283 -12.05 11.51 -18.53
CA GLU A 283 -13.51 11.41 -18.42
C GLU A 283 -13.96 10.04 -17.90
N LYS A 284 -13.36 8.96 -18.41
CA LYS A 284 -13.64 7.59 -17.95
C LYS A 284 -12.97 7.27 -16.63
N ASN A 285 -12.01 8.09 -16.19
CA ASN A 285 -11.14 7.86 -15.05
C ASN A 285 -10.46 6.47 -15.12
N ASP A 286 -9.84 6.14 -16.26
CA ASP A 286 -9.23 4.83 -16.49
C ASP A 286 -7.81 4.76 -15.87
N MET A 287 -7.71 4.08 -14.73
CA MET A 287 -6.44 3.92 -13.99
C MET A 287 -5.44 2.99 -14.67
N HIS A 288 -5.88 2.11 -15.57
CA HIS A 288 -4.98 1.21 -16.29
C HIS A 288 -4.15 1.97 -17.34
N GLU A 289 -4.74 3.01 -17.93
CA GLU A 289 -4.11 3.87 -18.95
C GLU A 289 -3.54 5.17 -18.36
N ILE A 290 -3.53 5.32 -17.03
CA ILE A 290 -3.11 6.53 -16.31
C ILE A 290 -1.75 7.09 -16.74
N PHE A 291 -0.82 6.19 -17.11
CA PHE A 291 0.51 6.58 -17.56
C PHE A 291 0.48 7.42 -18.84
N HIS A 292 -0.52 7.27 -19.71
CA HIS A 292 -0.65 8.15 -20.87
C HIS A 292 -0.90 9.60 -20.45
N VAL A 293 -1.72 9.80 -19.42
CA VAL A 293 -2.02 11.14 -18.88
C VAL A 293 -0.80 11.70 -18.15
N ILE A 294 -0.15 10.93 -17.28
CA ILE A 294 1.06 11.36 -16.56
C ILE A 294 2.16 11.80 -17.54
N LYS A 295 2.38 11.04 -18.62
CA LYS A 295 3.34 11.39 -19.68
C LYS A 295 2.96 12.71 -20.38
N TYR A 296 1.67 12.90 -20.68
CA TYR A 296 1.18 14.11 -21.34
C TYR A 296 1.27 15.34 -20.43
N SER A 297 0.91 15.21 -19.15
CA SER A 297 1.09 16.25 -18.13
C SER A 297 2.56 16.66 -18.01
N THR A 298 3.46 15.67 -17.93
CA THR A 298 4.91 15.91 -17.90
C THR A 298 5.40 16.63 -19.15
N TYR A 299 4.94 16.19 -20.34
CA TYR A 299 5.26 16.83 -21.61
C TYR A 299 4.85 18.32 -21.63
N LYS A 300 3.65 18.66 -21.13
CA LYS A 300 3.19 20.04 -21.02
C LYS A 300 4.10 20.87 -20.11
N LEU A 301 4.43 20.35 -18.93
CA LEU A 301 5.30 21.04 -17.98
C LEU A 301 6.69 21.30 -18.55
N VAL A 302 7.31 20.32 -19.22
CA VAL A 302 8.62 20.53 -19.84
C VAL A 302 8.55 21.60 -20.93
N LYS A 303 7.49 21.62 -21.74
CA LYS A 303 7.31 22.67 -22.76
C LYS A 303 7.14 24.07 -22.18
N GLU A 304 6.35 24.17 -21.11
CA GLU A 304 6.01 25.44 -20.48
C GLU A 304 7.17 26.01 -19.66
N TYR A 305 7.88 25.16 -18.93
CA TYR A 305 8.95 25.59 -18.02
C TYR A 305 10.30 25.67 -18.71
N LEU A 306 10.63 24.71 -19.59
CA LEU A 306 12.01 24.47 -20.00
C LEU A 306 12.24 24.72 -21.50
N TYR A 307 11.47 24.07 -22.38
CA TYR A 307 11.74 24.13 -23.82
C TYR A 307 10.49 24.02 -24.70
N SER A 308 10.09 25.12 -25.33
CA SER A 308 8.87 25.24 -26.14
C SER A 308 8.75 24.23 -27.29
N ASN A 309 9.88 23.84 -27.90
CA ASN A 309 9.95 22.87 -29.00
C ASN A 309 10.21 21.43 -28.55
N PHE A 310 10.02 21.14 -27.26
CA PHE A 310 10.27 19.81 -26.70
C PHE A 310 9.44 18.70 -27.37
N LYS A 311 10.08 17.55 -27.61
CA LYS A 311 9.42 16.33 -28.08
C LYS A 311 9.59 15.21 -27.05
N TYR A 312 8.46 14.73 -26.55
CA TYR A 312 8.44 13.65 -25.57
C TYR A 312 8.92 12.33 -26.19
N ARG A 313 9.73 11.61 -25.45
CA ARG A 313 10.24 10.27 -25.79
C ARG A 313 10.14 9.42 -24.54
N ASP A 314 9.53 8.24 -24.60
CA ASP A 314 9.40 7.36 -23.43
C ASP A 314 10.77 7.03 -22.80
N LEU A 315 10.82 6.87 -21.49
CA LEU A 315 12.06 6.45 -20.80
C LEU A 315 12.31 4.96 -20.99
N TYR A 316 13.58 4.60 -21.13
CA TYR A 316 14.00 3.24 -20.83
C TYR A 316 14.08 3.06 -19.31
N HIS A 317 13.81 1.85 -18.85
CA HIS A 317 14.22 1.41 -17.53
C HIS A 317 15.69 1.01 -17.67
N SER A 318 16.64 1.85 -17.25
CA SER A 318 18.08 1.63 -17.50
C SER A 318 19.00 1.98 -16.32
N GLY A 319 18.46 2.10 -15.11
CA GLY A 319 19.09 2.88 -14.06
C GLY A 319 19.07 4.37 -14.37
N TYR A 320 18.76 5.16 -13.35
CA TYR A 320 18.65 6.61 -13.48
C TYR A 320 19.74 7.28 -12.68
N VAL A 321 20.46 8.16 -13.32
CA VAL A 321 21.59 8.87 -12.70
C VAL A 321 21.14 10.25 -12.28
N PHE A 322 21.51 10.63 -11.06
CA PHE A 322 21.11 11.90 -10.45
C PHE A 322 22.31 12.68 -9.93
N TYR A 323 22.15 14.01 -9.90
CA TYR A 323 22.99 14.91 -9.12
C TYR A 323 22.25 15.31 -7.84
N ARG A 324 22.81 14.98 -6.68
CA ARG A 324 22.21 15.31 -5.38
C ARG A 324 21.88 16.80 -5.27
N ASP A 325 22.82 17.67 -5.62
CA ASP A 325 22.68 19.12 -5.40
C ASP A 325 21.63 19.78 -6.33
N LEU A 326 21.19 19.10 -7.40
CA LEU A 326 20.20 19.65 -8.33
C LEU A 326 18.75 19.41 -7.89
N PHE A 327 18.52 18.58 -6.87
CA PHE A 327 17.16 18.29 -6.40
C PHE A 327 16.45 19.51 -5.83
N GLU A 328 17.15 20.32 -5.05
CA GLU A 328 16.56 21.51 -4.43
C GLU A 328 16.15 22.57 -5.47
N PRO A 329 17.02 23.04 -6.39
CA PRO A 329 16.58 23.97 -7.43
C PRO A 329 15.51 23.38 -8.35
N PHE A 330 15.50 22.06 -8.56
CA PHE A 330 14.42 21.37 -9.27
C PHE A 330 13.08 21.48 -8.52
N ARG A 331 13.06 21.20 -7.21
CA ARG A 331 11.86 21.36 -6.37
C ARG A 331 11.37 22.79 -6.35
N GLN A 332 12.26 23.77 -6.21
CA GLN A 332 11.91 25.19 -6.19
C GLN A 332 11.33 25.67 -7.54
N LEU A 333 11.87 25.20 -8.67
CA LEU A 333 11.34 25.58 -9.99
C LEU A 333 9.91 25.06 -10.22
N PHE A 334 9.61 23.86 -9.73
CA PHE A 334 8.33 23.16 -9.93
C PHE A 334 7.49 23.08 -8.65
N GLU A 335 7.69 24.00 -7.70
CA GLU A 335 7.10 23.92 -6.36
C GLU A 335 5.58 23.71 -6.41
N LYS A 336 4.89 24.49 -7.25
CA LYS A 336 3.43 24.41 -7.41
C LYS A 336 3.00 23.08 -8.03
N GLU A 337 3.70 22.61 -9.04
CA GLU A 337 3.39 21.39 -9.79
C GLU A 337 3.68 20.11 -8.98
N LEU A 338 4.57 20.20 -7.98
CA LEU A 338 4.95 19.10 -7.11
C LEU A 338 4.08 18.98 -5.85
N ARG A 339 3.21 19.95 -5.55
CA ARG A 339 2.28 19.85 -4.40
C ARG A 339 1.45 18.56 -4.42
N PRO A 340 0.80 18.16 -5.54
CA PRO A 340 0.05 16.91 -5.59
C PRO A 340 0.94 15.67 -5.35
N VAL A 341 2.20 15.70 -5.80
CA VAL A 341 3.18 14.62 -5.57
C VAL A 341 3.38 14.40 -4.07
N CYS A 342 3.59 15.47 -3.32
CA CYS A 342 3.79 15.41 -1.87
C CYS A 342 2.50 15.23 -1.05
N SER A 343 1.33 15.55 -1.62
CA SER A 343 0.06 15.52 -0.88
C SER A 343 -0.68 14.19 -1.04
N ASP A 344 -0.76 13.65 -2.26
CA ASP A 344 -1.53 12.44 -2.50
C ASP A 344 -0.70 11.20 -2.16
N LYS A 345 -1.27 10.32 -1.33
CA LYS A 345 -0.63 9.10 -0.84
C LYS A 345 -0.46 8.02 -1.92
N PHE A 346 -1.24 8.09 -3.00
CA PHE A 346 -1.20 7.17 -4.14
C PHE A 346 -1.04 7.89 -5.48
N ARG A 347 -0.65 7.13 -6.51
CA ARG A 347 -0.49 7.63 -7.89
C ARG A 347 -1.83 8.05 -8.49
N ASN A 348 -1.85 9.20 -9.17
CA ASN A 348 -3.01 9.72 -9.90
C ASN A 348 -2.62 10.34 -11.27
N PRO A 349 -3.58 10.63 -12.18
CA PRO A 349 -3.30 11.04 -13.56
C PRO A 349 -2.71 12.44 -13.68
N PHE A 350 -2.89 13.28 -12.65
CA PHE A 350 -2.58 14.70 -12.68
C PHE A 350 -1.17 15.00 -12.19
N LYS A 351 -0.46 14.00 -11.66
CA LYS A 351 0.94 14.11 -11.25
C LYS A 351 1.90 14.04 -12.46
N PRO A 352 3.03 14.76 -12.41
CA PRO A 352 4.11 14.56 -13.38
C PRO A 352 4.93 13.30 -13.08
N GLN A 353 5.62 12.79 -14.10
CA GLN A 353 6.67 11.78 -13.92
C GLN A 353 7.95 12.47 -13.44
N VAL A 354 8.24 12.34 -12.14
CA VAL A 354 9.31 13.09 -11.45
C VAL A 354 10.68 12.86 -12.07
N ILE A 355 11.09 11.60 -12.30
CA ILE A 355 12.37 11.27 -12.95
C ILE A 355 12.51 11.96 -14.31
N TYR A 356 11.44 11.94 -15.11
CA TYR A 356 11.47 12.54 -16.44
C TYR A 356 11.64 14.05 -16.37
N LEU A 357 10.86 14.69 -15.50
CA LEU A 357 10.87 16.13 -15.31
C LEU A 357 12.24 16.58 -14.80
N TYR A 358 12.83 15.83 -13.87
CA TYR A 358 14.20 16.06 -13.39
C TYR A 358 15.24 15.89 -14.51
N GLN A 359 15.16 14.85 -15.34
CA GLN A 359 16.07 14.70 -16.48
C GLN A 359 15.93 15.82 -17.51
N ALA A 360 14.71 16.34 -17.72
CA ALA A 360 14.51 17.51 -18.56
C ALA A 360 15.11 18.77 -17.91
N PHE A 361 14.97 18.93 -16.59
CA PHE A 361 15.64 20.00 -15.84
C PHE A 361 17.16 19.93 -16.02
N MET A 362 17.76 18.74 -15.83
CA MET A 362 19.19 18.53 -16.10
C MET A 362 19.57 18.88 -17.53
N GLN A 363 18.72 18.55 -18.51
CA GLN A 363 19.01 18.77 -19.92
C GLN A 363 18.96 20.24 -20.34
N TYR A 364 18.02 21.03 -19.81
CA TYR A 364 17.74 22.38 -20.32
C TYR A 364 18.08 23.47 -19.30
N ALA A 365 17.73 23.28 -18.03
CA ALA A 365 17.90 24.32 -17.01
C ALA A 365 19.38 24.52 -16.63
N THR A 366 20.21 23.49 -16.76
CA THR A 366 21.66 23.57 -16.44
C THR A 366 22.51 24.23 -17.53
N GLN A 367 21.94 24.51 -18.71
CA GLN A 367 22.71 24.90 -19.90
C GLN A 367 23.00 26.41 -19.98
N HIS A 368 22.53 27.21 -19.02
CA HIS A 368 22.87 28.62 -18.97
C HIS A 368 24.34 28.81 -18.57
N LYS A 369 25.06 29.71 -19.24
CA LYS A 369 26.48 29.99 -18.96
C LYS A 369 26.78 30.39 -17.50
N ASP A 370 25.82 31.07 -16.87
CA ASP A 370 25.88 31.54 -15.47
C ASP A 370 25.15 30.59 -14.48
N PHE A 371 24.86 29.34 -14.87
CA PHE A 371 24.27 28.35 -13.96
C PHE A 371 25.21 28.12 -12.75
N PRO A 372 24.70 28.04 -11.49
CA PRO A 372 23.29 27.91 -11.08
C PRO A 372 22.57 29.24 -10.78
N ASN A 373 23.25 30.38 -10.92
CA ASN A 373 22.68 31.71 -10.63
C ASN A 373 21.62 32.12 -11.66
N LYS A 374 21.59 31.47 -12.82
CA LYS A 374 20.52 31.59 -13.82
C LYS A 374 20.24 30.22 -14.40
N LEU A 375 18.96 29.92 -14.64
CA LEU A 375 18.55 28.70 -15.33
C LEU A 375 18.47 28.93 -16.84
N GLY A 376 18.76 27.87 -17.59
CA GLY A 376 18.57 27.81 -19.03
C GLY A 376 17.11 27.59 -19.43
N GLY A 377 16.90 27.30 -20.72
CA GLY A 377 15.57 27.13 -21.29
C GLY A 377 14.97 28.42 -21.87
N ASP A 378 13.86 28.27 -22.58
CA ASP A 378 13.12 29.38 -23.23
C ASP A 378 11.73 29.64 -22.60
N GLY A 379 11.35 28.83 -21.60
CA GLY A 379 10.08 28.94 -20.86
C GLY A 379 10.19 29.69 -19.53
N LYS A 380 9.34 29.31 -18.56
CA LYS A 380 9.30 29.92 -17.22
C LYS A 380 10.65 29.88 -16.48
N ALA A 381 11.47 28.85 -16.70
CA ALA A 381 12.77 28.70 -16.04
C ALA A 381 13.71 29.88 -16.31
N LYS A 382 13.62 30.53 -17.47
CA LYS A 382 14.44 31.71 -17.81
C LYS A 382 14.21 32.89 -16.86
N LYS A 383 13.02 32.99 -16.25
CA LYS A 383 12.65 34.04 -15.29
C LYS A 383 12.95 33.64 -13.83
N PHE A 384 13.36 32.41 -13.59
CA PHE A 384 13.69 31.93 -12.26
C PHE A 384 15.02 32.58 -11.80
N PRO A 385 15.11 33.09 -10.56
CA PRO A 385 16.26 33.87 -10.08
C PRO A 385 17.56 33.06 -9.88
N GLY A 386 17.53 31.75 -10.14
CA GLY A 386 18.63 30.84 -9.88
C GLY A 386 18.60 30.28 -8.46
N TYR A 387 19.62 29.50 -8.10
CA TYR A 387 19.72 28.88 -6.78
C TYR A 387 21.17 28.73 -6.35
N VAL A 388 21.48 29.02 -5.08
CA VAL A 388 22.84 28.89 -4.54
C VAL A 388 23.10 27.43 -4.16
N LEU A 389 23.97 26.76 -4.92
CA LEU A 389 24.38 25.38 -4.62
C LEU A 389 25.39 25.34 -3.45
N PRO A 390 25.51 24.20 -2.74
CA PRO A 390 26.47 24.03 -1.64
C PRO A 390 27.90 24.44 -2.03
N SER A 391 28.61 25.09 -1.10
CA SER A 391 29.97 25.61 -1.34
C SER A 391 31.03 24.50 -1.42
N ASN A 392 30.86 23.43 -0.63
CA ASN A 392 31.77 22.29 -0.53
C ASN A 392 31.63 21.27 -1.68
N ARG A 393 30.84 21.56 -2.72
CA ARG A 393 30.60 20.63 -3.83
C ARG A 393 31.86 20.34 -4.66
N THR A 394 32.05 19.10 -5.10
CA THR A 394 33.13 18.74 -6.04
C THR A 394 32.74 18.96 -7.50
N ILE A 395 31.44 18.83 -7.81
CA ILE A 395 30.92 19.02 -9.17
C ILE A 395 30.76 20.52 -9.47
N LYS A 396 31.46 20.99 -10.51
CA LYS A 396 31.43 22.40 -10.94
C LYS A 396 30.64 22.63 -12.23
N LYS A 397 30.43 21.59 -13.03
CA LYS A 397 29.66 21.64 -14.28
C LYS A 397 28.61 20.55 -14.27
N TYR A 398 27.40 20.93 -14.68
CA TYR A 398 26.24 20.05 -14.72
C TYR A 398 25.74 19.93 -16.16
N GLY A 399 25.25 18.75 -16.50
CA GLY A 399 24.70 18.47 -17.82
C GLY A 399 24.21 17.03 -17.90
N CYS A 400 23.66 16.64 -19.03
CA CYS A 400 23.36 15.25 -19.32
C CYS A 400 23.42 14.98 -20.82
N GLU A 401 23.68 13.75 -21.22
CA GLU A 401 23.67 13.34 -22.62
C GLU A 401 22.50 12.38 -22.90
N VAL A 402 21.59 12.78 -23.79
CA VAL A 402 20.49 11.94 -24.22
C VAL A 402 20.97 10.93 -25.27
N GLN A 403 20.94 9.65 -24.92
CA GLN A 403 21.37 8.56 -25.80
C GLN A 403 20.35 8.29 -26.90
N SER A 404 20.84 7.83 -28.06
CA SER A 404 19.95 7.49 -29.17
C SER A 404 19.08 6.26 -28.84
N PRO A 405 17.83 6.19 -29.35
CA PRO A 405 16.98 5.02 -29.13
C PRO A 405 17.58 3.71 -29.64
N LYS A 406 18.40 3.76 -30.71
CA LYS A 406 19.10 2.58 -31.24
C LYS A 406 20.09 2.00 -30.22
N VAL A 407 20.83 2.86 -29.52
CA VAL A 407 21.76 2.46 -28.46
C VAL A 407 20.98 1.90 -27.27
N GLY A 408 19.88 2.55 -26.87
CA GLY A 408 18.99 2.04 -25.82
C GLY A 408 18.41 0.65 -26.15
N ASP A 409 17.84 0.47 -27.34
CA ASP A 409 17.31 -0.82 -27.80
C ASP A 409 18.37 -1.93 -27.90
N PHE A 410 19.64 -1.56 -28.03
CA PHE A 410 20.74 -2.52 -28.09
C PHE A 410 21.10 -3.06 -26.71
N PHE A 411 21.20 -2.19 -25.71
CA PHE A 411 21.67 -2.55 -24.36
C PHE A 411 20.57 -2.82 -23.33
N ILE A 412 19.34 -2.35 -23.55
CA ILE A 412 18.27 -2.36 -22.55
C ILE A 412 17.02 -3.08 -23.07
N LYS A 413 16.39 -3.91 -22.22
CA LYS A 413 15.09 -4.53 -22.52
C LYS A 413 14.10 -4.41 -21.37
N TYR A 414 12.85 -4.19 -21.75
CA TYR A 414 11.72 -4.19 -20.82
C TYR A 414 10.90 -5.46 -21.02
N GLY A 415 10.60 -6.14 -19.91
CA GLY A 415 9.83 -7.37 -19.82
C GLY A 415 8.59 -7.23 -18.94
N LYS A 416 7.69 -8.20 -19.04
CA LYS A 416 6.51 -8.32 -18.17
C LYS A 416 6.29 -9.78 -17.82
N ILE A 417 6.06 -10.07 -16.55
CA ILE A 417 5.58 -11.38 -16.11
C ILE A 417 4.06 -11.36 -16.06
N THR A 418 3.44 -12.36 -16.68
CA THR A 418 1.97 -12.47 -16.87
C THR A 418 1.53 -13.90 -16.61
N ASP A 419 0.23 -14.19 -16.54
CA ASP A 419 -0.28 -15.57 -16.44
C ASP A 419 -0.10 -16.40 -17.74
N ASN A 420 0.65 -15.90 -18.71
CA ASN A 420 1.00 -16.60 -19.93
C ASN A 420 2.44 -17.16 -19.88
N SER A 421 2.56 -18.42 -19.45
CA SER A 421 3.84 -19.15 -19.39
C SER A 421 4.65 -19.10 -20.69
N ARG A 422 3.99 -19.18 -21.86
CA ARG A 422 4.69 -19.16 -23.16
C ARG A 422 5.38 -17.82 -23.40
N ARG A 423 4.72 -16.72 -23.03
CA ARG A 423 5.24 -15.36 -23.11
C ARG A 423 6.39 -15.17 -22.13
N ASN A 424 6.21 -15.56 -20.87
CA ASN A 424 7.24 -15.47 -19.83
C ASN A 424 8.51 -16.21 -20.27
N ASN A 425 8.38 -17.48 -20.67
CA ASN A 425 9.49 -18.28 -21.19
C ASN A 425 10.16 -17.68 -22.45
N GLY A 426 9.41 -16.93 -23.25
CA GLY A 426 9.94 -16.15 -24.36
C GLY A 426 10.91 -15.05 -23.89
N TYR A 427 10.54 -14.30 -22.86
CA TYR A 427 11.43 -13.31 -22.23
C TYR A 427 12.65 -13.97 -21.59
N PHE A 428 12.44 -15.05 -20.81
CA PHE A 428 13.53 -15.78 -20.15
C PHE A 428 14.59 -16.24 -21.15
N ARG A 429 14.18 -16.89 -22.24
CA ARG A 429 15.11 -17.30 -23.30
C ARG A 429 15.79 -16.12 -23.97
N LEU A 430 15.06 -15.04 -24.26
CA LEU A 430 15.62 -13.86 -24.91
C LEU A 430 16.71 -13.21 -24.05
N TYR A 431 16.44 -12.98 -22.77
CA TYR A 431 17.40 -12.31 -21.87
C TYR A 431 18.57 -13.23 -21.53
N ASN A 432 18.29 -14.52 -21.34
CA ASN A 432 19.33 -15.51 -21.14
C ASN A 432 20.24 -15.68 -22.32
N SER A 433 19.83 -15.41 -23.58
CA SER A 433 20.62 -15.65 -24.80
C SER A 433 21.24 -14.39 -25.42
N ASN A 434 20.78 -13.20 -25.05
CA ASN A 434 21.24 -11.96 -25.67
C ASN A 434 22.57 -11.47 -25.09
N ALA A 435 23.67 -11.68 -25.84
CA ALA A 435 25.02 -11.29 -25.44
C ALA A 435 25.22 -9.78 -25.22
N ASN A 436 24.42 -8.95 -25.91
CA ASN A 436 24.56 -7.49 -25.89
C ASN A 436 23.67 -6.82 -24.83
N LEU A 437 22.79 -7.56 -24.18
CA LEU A 437 21.89 -7.04 -23.18
C LEU A 437 22.68 -6.77 -21.91
N LEU A 438 22.77 -5.49 -21.51
CA LEU A 438 23.41 -5.07 -20.27
C LEU A 438 22.41 -4.99 -19.12
N MET A 439 21.20 -4.49 -19.41
CA MET A 439 20.16 -4.31 -18.38
C MET A 439 18.79 -4.72 -18.87
N TYR A 440 18.00 -5.30 -17.98
CA TYR A 440 16.57 -5.51 -18.20
C TYR A 440 15.77 -5.36 -16.93
N ASN A 441 14.45 -5.32 -17.05
CA ASN A 441 13.53 -5.32 -15.93
C ASN A 441 12.27 -6.16 -16.23
N PHE A 442 11.56 -6.57 -15.18
CA PHE A 442 10.32 -7.32 -15.28
C PHE A 442 9.21 -6.64 -14.49
N ASN A 443 8.20 -6.14 -15.18
CA ASN A 443 7.01 -5.63 -14.50
C ASN A 443 6.02 -6.76 -14.19
N ASP A 444 5.54 -6.82 -12.95
CA ASP A 444 4.64 -7.87 -12.49
C ASP A 444 3.18 -7.57 -12.83
N LEU A 445 2.58 -8.41 -13.68
CA LEU A 445 1.17 -8.36 -14.06
C LEU A 445 0.47 -9.71 -13.93
N TYR A 446 1.10 -10.65 -13.24
CA TYR A 446 0.54 -11.98 -13.02
C TYR A 446 -0.39 -12.01 -11.80
N THR A 447 -1.33 -12.94 -11.81
CA THR A 447 -2.30 -13.17 -10.73
C THR A 447 -2.27 -14.60 -10.19
N GLU A 448 -1.63 -15.53 -10.92
CA GLU A 448 -1.53 -16.94 -10.53
C GLU A 448 -0.16 -17.27 -9.89
N ASP A 449 -0.17 -18.16 -8.90
CA ASP A 449 1.04 -18.64 -8.21
C ASP A 449 2.00 -19.37 -9.16
N LYS A 450 1.48 -20.02 -10.20
CA LYS A 450 2.31 -20.65 -11.23
C LYS A 450 3.31 -19.66 -11.84
N SER A 451 2.87 -18.43 -12.12
CA SER A 451 3.71 -17.38 -12.68
C SER A 451 4.79 -16.93 -11.70
N LEU A 452 4.46 -16.85 -10.40
CA LEU A 452 5.43 -16.61 -9.33
C LEU A 452 6.50 -17.71 -9.30
N PHE A 453 6.11 -18.98 -9.43
CA PHE A 453 7.05 -20.10 -9.40
C PHE A 453 7.96 -20.11 -10.63
N GLU A 454 7.41 -19.85 -11.81
CA GLU A 454 8.19 -19.71 -13.04
C GLU A 454 9.20 -18.57 -12.95
N PHE A 455 8.79 -17.42 -12.41
CA PHE A 455 9.64 -16.26 -12.24
C PHE A 455 10.72 -16.51 -11.18
N SER A 456 10.36 -17.03 -10.01
CA SER A 456 11.32 -17.39 -8.95
C SER A 456 12.38 -18.36 -9.47
N LYS A 457 11.96 -19.41 -10.20
CA LYS A 457 12.91 -20.35 -10.84
C LYS A 457 13.86 -19.64 -11.81
N TYR A 458 13.33 -18.75 -12.65
CA TYR A 458 14.16 -17.98 -13.58
C TYR A 458 15.22 -17.16 -12.83
N MET A 459 14.81 -16.46 -11.78
CA MET A 459 15.69 -15.60 -10.99
C MET A 459 16.81 -16.39 -10.28
N ILE A 460 16.43 -17.49 -9.62
CA ILE A 460 17.35 -18.41 -8.91
C ILE A 460 18.38 -18.99 -9.88
N THR A 461 17.92 -19.47 -11.04
CA THR A 461 18.82 -20.09 -12.04
C THR A 461 19.65 -19.06 -12.81
N ARG A 462 19.17 -17.82 -12.95
CA ARG A 462 19.90 -16.75 -13.65
C ARG A 462 20.98 -16.11 -12.79
N TYR A 463 20.73 -15.97 -11.49
CA TYR A 463 21.62 -15.34 -10.51
C TYR A 463 21.88 -16.27 -9.31
N PRO A 464 22.51 -17.45 -9.52
CA PRO A 464 22.66 -18.47 -8.47
C PRO A 464 23.69 -18.10 -7.39
N LYS A 465 24.63 -17.19 -7.68
CA LYS A 465 25.68 -16.79 -6.74
C LYS A 465 25.13 -15.78 -5.73
N PRO A 466 25.19 -16.07 -4.42
CA PRO A 466 24.73 -15.15 -3.38
C PRO A 466 25.62 -13.90 -3.31
N SER A 467 25.00 -12.79 -2.92
CA SER A 467 25.70 -11.56 -2.56
C SER A 467 26.23 -11.65 -1.13
N PRO A 468 27.22 -10.83 -0.74
CA PRO A 468 27.75 -10.79 0.63
C PRO A 468 26.79 -10.12 1.64
N PHE A 469 25.54 -9.87 1.24
CA PHE A 469 24.50 -9.20 2.03
C PHE A 469 23.37 -10.16 2.41
N GLU A 470 23.52 -11.46 2.18
CA GLU A 470 22.47 -12.44 2.42
C GLU A 470 22.76 -13.24 3.69
N LYS A 471 21.71 -13.48 4.48
CA LYS A 471 21.79 -14.34 5.66
C LYS A 471 22.09 -15.78 5.27
N LYS A 472 22.90 -16.46 6.09
CA LYS A 472 23.40 -17.81 5.84
C LYS A 472 22.30 -18.83 5.61
N GLU A 473 21.24 -18.81 6.41
CA GLU A 473 20.11 -19.74 6.32
C GLU A 473 19.35 -19.64 4.99
N TYR A 474 19.23 -18.43 4.41
CA TYR A 474 18.63 -18.23 3.10
C TYR A 474 19.54 -18.67 1.95
N ILE A 475 20.86 -18.57 2.14
CA ILE A 475 21.87 -19.06 1.18
C ILE A 475 21.82 -20.60 1.14
N GLU A 476 21.89 -21.26 2.29
CA GLU A 476 21.90 -22.73 2.36
C GLU A 476 20.59 -23.33 1.82
N LEU A 477 19.44 -22.73 2.17
CA LEU A 477 18.14 -23.20 1.66
C LEU A 477 18.07 -23.16 0.13
N GLU A 478 18.57 -22.09 -0.49
CA GLU A 478 18.56 -21.97 -1.96
C GLU A 478 19.63 -22.84 -2.62
N LYS A 479 20.77 -23.05 -1.96
CA LYS A 479 21.81 -23.97 -2.42
C LYS A 479 21.27 -25.40 -2.54
N GLU A 480 20.52 -25.87 -1.55
CA GLU A 480 19.83 -27.16 -1.62
C GLU A 480 18.85 -27.25 -2.79
N LEU A 481 18.11 -26.17 -3.05
CA LEU A 481 17.19 -26.08 -4.18
C LEU A 481 17.96 -26.21 -5.51
N LEU A 482 19.08 -25.48 -5.68
CA LEU A 482 19.88 -25.53 -6.90
C LEU A 482 20.41 -26.94 -7.19
N ILE A 483 20.87 -27.66 -6.16
CA ILE A 483 21.29 -29.07 -6.28
C ILE A 483 20.11 -29.94 -6.76
N LYS A 484 18.93 -29.76 -6.16
CA LYS A 484 17.71 -30.51 -6.57
C LYS A 484 17.34 -30.21 -8.02
N LEU A 485 17.36 -28.95 -8.45
CA LEU A 485 17.07 -28.55 -9.84
C LEU A 485 18.06 -29.17 -10.83
N LYS A 486 19.37 -29.13 -10.55
CA LYS A 486 20.40 -29.77 -11.40
C LYS A 486 20.21 -31.27 -11.51
N LYS A 487 19.88 -31.97 -10.41
CA LYS A 487 19.57 -33.41 -10.43
C LYS A 487 18.37 -33.72 -11.32
N ILE A 488 17.34 -32.87 -11.29
CA ILE A 488 16.17 -32.99 -12.19
C ILE A 488 16.57 -32.79 -13.64
N ASP A 489 17.42 -31.78 -13.94
CA ASP A 489 17.91 -31.52 -15.30
C ASP A 489 18.72 -32.71 -15.85
N LYS A 490 19.71 -33.20 -15.10
CA LYS A 490 20.53 -34.36 -15.48
C LYS A 490 19.68 -35.62 -15.72
N TYR A 491 18.67 -35.84 -14.87
CA TYR A 491 17.75 -36.96 -15.05
C TYR A 491 16.86 -36.78 -16.28
N SER A 492 16.35 -35.57 -16.51
CA SER A 492 15.56 -35.24 -17.71
C SER A 492 16.37 -35.48 -18.99
N GLU A 493 17.62 -35.05 -19.04
CA GLU A 493 18.54 -35.29 -20.16
C GLU A 493 18.74 -36.79 -20.40
N SER A 494 19.09 -37.54 -19.35
CA SER A 494 19.26 -39.00 -19.41
C SER A 494 17.99 -39.71 -19.92
N VAL A 495 16.80 -39.31 -19.47
CA VAL A 495 15.54 -39.87 -19.96
C VAL A 495 15.35 -39.61 -21.46
N ILE A 496 15.64 -38.39 -21.92
CA ILE A 496 15.49 -38.01 -23.34
C ILE A 496 16.49 -38.76 -24.22
N GLU A 497 17.75 -38.88 -23.79
CA GLU A 497 18.80 -39.61 -24.51
C GLU A 497 18.46 -41.11 -24.66
N ASN A 498 17.81 -41.69 -23.65
CA ASN A 498 17.41 -43.10 -23.64
C ASN A 498 16.02 -43.36 -24.25
N LEU A 499 15.37 -42.36 -24.86
CA LEU A 499 14.07 -42.55 -25.51
C LEU A 499 14.21 -43.51 -26.71
N PRO A 500 13.41 -44.59 -26.78
CA PRO A 500 13.40 -45.46 -27.97
C PRO A 500 13.07 -44.63 -29.21
N LYS A 501 13.72 -44.91 -30.36
CA LYS A 501 13.55 -44.16 -31.64
C LYS A 501 12.09 -43.94 -32.07
N PHE A 502 11.16 -44.78 -31.63
CA PHE A 502 9.73 -44.62 -31.87
C PHE A 502 9.07 -43.47 -31.09
N TYR A 503 9.70 -42.99 -30.01
CA TYR A 503 9.24 -41.89 -29.15
C TYR A 503 10.04 -40.60 -29.33
N ASP A 504 11.09 -40.63 -30.16
CA ASP A 504 11.92 -39.48 -30.55
C ASP A 504 11.20 -38.57 -31.57
N PHE A 505 9.98 -38.17 -31.23
CA PHE A 505 9.22 -37.16 -31.95
C PHE A 505 9.18 -35.88 -31.11
N LYS A 506 9.32 -34.72 -31.77
CA LYS A 506 9.30 -33.39 -31.12
C LYS A 506 8.12 -33.18 -30.16
N SER A 507 6.94 -33.73 -30.49
CA SER A 507 5.74 -33.63 -29.66
C SER A 507 5.79 -34.50 -28.40
N SER A 508 6.48 -35.65 -28.44
CA SER A 508 6.69 -36.52 -27.28
C SER A 508 7.71 -35.89 -26.33
N ILE A 509 8.86 -35.45 -26.84
CA ILE A 509 9.90 -34.75 -26.06
C ILE A 509 9.32 -33.50 -25.39
N SER A 510 8.49 -32.73 -26.10
CA SER A 510 7.83 -31.57 -25.51
C SER A 510 6.92 -31.92 -24.33
N LYS A 511 6.24 -33.06 -24.35
CA LYS A 511 5.40 -33.53 -23.23
C LYS A 511 6.23 -34.05 -22.07
N TYR A 512 7.35 -34.73 -22.34
CA TYR A 512 8.29 -35.14 -21.28
C TYR A 512 8.88 -33.91 -20.57
N ASN A 513 9.33 -32.92 -21.33
CA ASN A 513 9.83 -31.66 -20.78
C ASN A 513 8.75 -30.96 -19.94
N GLU A 514 7.50 -30.96 -20.37
CA GLU A 514 6.40 -30.38 -19.58
C GLU A 514 6.21 -31.06 -18.22
N ILE A 515 6.38 -32.38 -18.13
CA ILE A 515 6.30 -33.13 -16.85
C ILE A 515 7.44 -32.69 -15.92
N PHE A 516 8.68 -32.66 -16.39
CA PHE A 516 9.82 -32.24 -15.59
C PHE A 516 9.72 -30.77 -15.17
N GLU A 517 9.23 -29.91 -16.06
CA GLU A 517 9.01 -28.50 -15.75
C GLU A 517 7.94 -28.32 -14.67
N ASN A 518 6.81 -29.04 -14.73
CA ASN A 518 5.81 -29.01 -13.67
C ASN A 518 6.36 -29.53 -12.34
N TYR A 519 7.20 -30.58 -12.37
CA TYR A 519 7.86 -31.07 -11.16
C TYR A 519 8.81 -30.02 -10.54
N LYS A 520 9.62 -29.34 -11.37
CA LYS A 520 10.46 -28.21 -10.90
C LYS A 520 9.63 -27.11 -10.25
N LEU A 521 8.47 -26.77 -10.81
CA LEU A 521 7.60 -25.75 -10.21
C LEU A 521 7.08 -26.19 -8.82
N GLY A 522 6.75 -27.47 -8.63
CA GLY A 522 6.39 -27.99 -7.31
C GLY A 522 7.56 -27.97 -6.30
N VAL A 523 8.80 -28.18 -6.75
CA VAL A 523 9.99 -28.01 -5.91
C VAL A 523 10.19 -26.54 -5.51
N ILE A 524 9.92 -25.60 -6.44
CA ILE A 524 9.99 -24.16 -6.18
C ILE A 524 8.90 -23.72 -5.20
N GLU A 525 7.68 -24.20 -5.36
CA GLU A 525 6.57 -23.97 -4.42
C GLU A 525 6.99 -24.35 -3.00
N LYS A 526 7.51 -25.57 -2.82
CA LYS A 526 8.02 -26.03 -1.51
C LYS A 526 9.13 -25.13 -0.97
N TYR A 527 10.08 -24.75 -1.83
CA TYR A 527 11.15 -23.82 -1.43
C TYR A 527 10.60 -22.49 -0.93
N LEU A 528 9.59 -21.92 -1.58
CA LEU A 528 8.97 -20.66 -1.14
C LEU A 528 8.26 -20.81 0.22
N ASP A 529 7.64 -21.96 0.48
CA ASP A 529 7.02 -22.26 1.78
C ASP A 529 8.03 -22.45 2.92
N ASP A 530 9.16 -23.11 2.62
CA ASP A 530 10.28 -23.30 3.54
C ASP A 530 10.98 -21.95 3.81
N LYS A 531 11.18 -21.13 2.77
CA LYS A 531 11.72 -19.76 2.87
C LYS A 531 10.85 -18.88 3.76
N LYS A 532 9.53 -18.90 3.54
CA LYS A 532 8.58 -18.19 4.42
C LYS A 532 8.62 -18.68 5.86
N ALA A 533 8.94 -19.96 6.10
CA ALA A 533 9.05 -20.47 7.46
C ALA A 533 10.27 -19.92 8.22
N LEU A 534 11.36 -19.59 7.52
CA LEU A 534 12.56 -18.96 8.13
C LEU A 534 12.26 -17.58 8.74
N SER A 535 11.27 -16.87 8.21
CA SER A 535 10.89 -15.54 8.69
C SER A 535 10.26 -15.49 10.08
N GLY A 536 9.65 -16.59 10.53
CA GLY A 536 8.81 -16.62 11.72
C GLY A 536 7.42 -15.97 11.58
N HIS A 537 7.10 -15.31 10.46
CA HIS A 537 5.89 -14.49 10.26
C HIS A 537 4.71 -15.23 9.58
N LYS A 538 4.70 -16.57 9.61
CA LYS A 538 3.88 -17.38 8.69
C LYS A 538 2.36 -17.13 8.75
N ASN A 539 1.82 -16.44 9.76
CA ASN A 539 0.38 -16.16 9.90
C ASN A 539 0.05 -14.91 10.76
N ASP A 540 0.84 -13.84 10.75
CA ASP A 540 0.51 -12.65 11.55
C ASP A 540 -0.77 -11.98 11.02
N THR A 541 -1.87 -12.10 11.77
CA THR A 541 -3.16 -11.47 11.42
C THR A 541 -3.31 -10.08 12.02
N MET A 542 -2.45 -9.72 12.97
CA MET A 542 -2.49 -8.47 13.73
C MET A 542 -1.12 -7.79 13.68
N SER A 543 -1.10 -6.49 13.38
CA SER A 543 0.12 -5.70 13.38
C SER A 543 0.61 -5.37 14.80
N LYS A 544 1.89 -5.00 14.93
CA LYS A 544 2.47 -4.54 16.21
C LYS A 544 1.73 -3.31 16.75
N ARG A 545 1.35 -2.38 15.86
CA ARG A 545 0.58 -1.18 16.23
C ARG A 545 -0.77 -1.56 16.83
N GLU A 546 -1.51 -2.45 16.17
CA GLU A 546 -2.83 -2.88 16.64
C GLU A 546 -2.74 -3.55 18.00
N LYS A 547 -1.77 -4.46 18.17
CA LYS A 547 -1.54 -5.13 19.46
C LYS A 547 -1.25 -4.12 20.57
N ASN A 548 -0.31 -3.20 20.32
CA ASN A 548 0.06 -2.17 21.30
C ASN A 548 -1.13 -1.24 21.63
N GLU A 549 -1.95 -0.89 20.63
CA GLU A 549 -3.13 -0.05 20.83
C GLU A 549 -4.18 -0.76 21.71
N ILE A 550 -4.47 -2.03 21.43
CA ILE A 550 -5.41 -2.84 22.22
C ILE A 550 -4.89 -2.99 23.65
N ASP A 551 -3.63 -3.38 23.82
CA ASP A 551 -3.00 -3.56 25.13
C ASP A 551 -3.03 -2.25 25.92
N PHE A 552 -2.72 -1.11 25.29
CA PHE A 552 -2.77 0.20 25.95
C PHE A 552 -4.20 0.56 26.38
N LEU A 553 -5.18 0.46 25.48
CA LEU A 553 -6.55 0.88 25.73
C LEU A 553 -7.23 0.01 26.82
N LEU A 554 -7.03 -1.30 26.80
CA LEU A 554 -7.67 -2.22 27.77
C LEU A 554 -6.99 -2.20 29.16
N ASN A 555 -5.73 -1.76 29.23
CA ASN A 555 -4.99 -1.68 30.49
C ASN A 555 -5.15 -0.34 31.22
N TYR A 556 -5.74 0.68 30.61
CA TYR A 556 -6.01 1.95 31.30
C TYR A 556 -7.01 1.75 32.45
N LYS A 557 -6.63 2.15 33.67
CA LYS A 557 -7.43 1.96 34.89
C LYS A 557 -8.00 3.27 35.49
N GLY A 558 -8.14 4.32 34.67
CA GLY A 558 -8.67 5.60 35.14
C GLY A 558 -7.66 6.48 35.88
N ASN A 559 -6.36 6.20 35.71
CA ASN A 559 -5.28 7.00 36.30
C ASN A 559 -5.22 8.40 35.66
N SER A 560 -4.49 9.33 36.30
CA SER A 560 -4.24 10.66 35.71
C SER A 560 -3.61 10.55 34.32
N LEU A 561 -4.09 11.38 33.39
CA LEU A 561 -3.54 11.44 32.03
C LEU A 561 -2.07 11.87 32.05
N GLU A 562 -1.30 11.40 31.06
CA GLU A 562 0.03 11.87 30.80
C GLU A 562 0.02 13.36 30.39
N LYS A 563 1.19 14.02 30.47
CA LYS A 563 1.30 15.47 30.25
C LYS A 563 0.79 15.88 28.86
N GLU A 564 1.12 15.08 27.85
CA GLU A 564 0.74 15.27 26.46
C GLU A 564 -0.77 15.07 26.20
N TRP A 565 -1.51 14.44 27.11
CA TRP A 565 -2.95 14.20 26.99
C TRP A 565 -3.81 15.18 27.81
N GLN A 566 -3.21 16.08 28.59
CA GLN A 566 -3.95 17.02 29.46
C GLN A 566 -4.92 17.92 28.68
N TRP A 567 -4.63 18.25 27.43
CA TRP A 567 -5.52 19.04 26.57
C TRP A 567 -6.87 18.34 26.35
N ALA A 568 -6.92 17.00 26.43
CA ALA A 568 -8.14 16.23 26.21
C ALA A 568 -9.18 16.47 27.31
N LYS A 569 -8.76 16.90 28.51
CA LYS A 569 -9.67 17.16 29.64
C LYS A 569 -10.70 18.23 29.32
N SER A 570 -10.31 19.25 28.55
CA SER A 570 -11.14 20.42 28.25
C SER A 570 -11.89 20.32 26.92
N ILE A 571 -11.90 19.17 26.24
CA ILE A 571 -12.65 19.02 24.99
C ILE A 571 -14.15 19.07 25.23
N SER A 572 -14.91 19.37 24.19
CA SER A 572 -16.36 19.34 24.23
C SER A 572 -16.88 17.96 23.83
N ILE A 573 -17.98 17.53 24.45
CA ILE A 573 -18.79 16.40 23.99
C ILE A 573 -20.13 16.97 23.54
N VAL A 574 -20.66 16.50 22.42
CA VAL A 574 -21.88 17.03 21.81
C VAL A 574 -22.88 15.90 21.59
N TYR A 575 -24.11 16.11 22.05
CA TYR A 575 -25.29 15.30 21.79
C TYR A 575 -26.30 16.10 20.97
N ILE A 576 -27.09 15.39 20.16
CA ILE A 576 -28.27 15.97 19.49
C ILE A 576 -29.51 15.27 20.04
N TYR A 577 -30.39 16.02 20.68
CA TYR A 577 -31.64 15.53 21.23
C TYR A 577 -32.76 15.61 20.18
N GLU A 578 -33.19 14.45 19.67
CA GLU A 578 -34.25 14.32 18.67
C GLU A 578 -35.64 14.22 19.32
N ASN A 579 -36.52 15.22 19.12
CA ASN A 579 -37.95 15.13 19.43
C ASN A 579 -38.68 14.39 18.29
N ASP A 580 -39.44 13.33 18.59
CA ASP A 580 -40.21 12.61 17.56
C ASP A 580 -41.42 13.44 17.09
N SER A 581 -41.20 14.26 16.07
CA SER A 581 -42.26 15.06 15.42
C SER A 581 -43.16 14.24 14.49
N ASN A 582 -42.77 13.00 14.10
CA ASN A 582 -43.44 12.19 13.07
C ASN A 582 -44.08 10.85 13.54
N SER A 583 -44.21 10.56 14.83
CA SER A 583 -44.97 9.39 15.30
C SER A 583 -46.43 9.72 15.59
N ASN A 584 -47.33 9.39 14.67
CA ASN A 584 -48.80 9.37 14.90
C ASN A 584 -49.19 8.17 15.80
N SER A 585 -48.63 8.08 17.01
CA SER A 585 -48.95 6.99 17.95
C SER A 585 -49.26 7.50 19.36
N ASN A 586 -50.17 6.82 20.06
CA ASN A 586 -50.53 7.04 21.47
C ASN A 586 -49.38 6.76 22.47
N ASN A 587 -48.14 6.54 22.00
CA ASN A 587 -46.96 6.14 22.79
C ASN A 587 -45.81 7.17 22.77
N LYS A 588 -46.06 8.43 22.41
CA LYS A 588 -45.04 9.50 22.38
C LYS A 588 -44.31 9.66 23.73
N GLU A 589 -45.04 9.54 24.84
CA GLU A 589 -44.50 9.66 26.19
C GLU A 589 -43.45 8.57 26.48
N SER A 590 -43.72 7.32 26.10
CA SER A 590 -42.79 6.19 26.26
C SER A 590 -41.52 6.34 25.42
N GLN A 591 -41.62 6.86 24.18
CA GLN A 591 -40.46 7.08 23.31
C GLN A 591 -39.54 8.20 23.85
N ASN A 592 -40.14 9.31 24.28
CA ASN A 592 -39.39 10.41 24.90
C ASN A 592 -38.75 9.96 26.22
N MET A 593 -39.45 9.15 27.02
CA MET A 593 -38.91 8.58 28.26
C MET A 593 -37.68 7.70 28.01
N ILE A 594 -37.67 6.88 26.95
CA ILE A 594 -36.50 6.08 26.59
C ILE A 594 -35.33 7.00 26.22
N LYS A 595 -35.52 7.98 25.34
CA LYS A 595 -34.45 8.91 24.89
C LYS A 595 -33.87 9.73 26.04
N LEU A 596 -34.71 10.24 26.94
CA LEU A 596 -34.28 10.96 28.14
C LEU A 596 -33.46 10.05 29.06
N ASN A 597 -33.90 8.80 29.24
CA ASN A 597 -33.14 7.82 30.01
C ASN A 597 -31.81 7.47 29.35
N THR A 598 -31.73 7.33 28.02
CA THR A 598 -30.46 6.98 27.36
C THR A 598 -29.43 8.10 27.49
N ILE A 599 -29.79 9.37 27.31
CA ILE A 599 -28.86 10.49 27.56
C ILE A 599 -28.41 10.48 29.02
N LYS A 600 -29.34 10.36 29.96
CA LYS A 600 -29.03 10.27 31.39
C LYS A 600 -28.01 9.17 31.69
N TYR A 601 -28.21 7.96 31.20
CA TYR A 601 -27.26 6.85 31.41
C TYR A 601 -25.94 7.04 30.65
N SER A 602 -25.97 7.73 29.50
CA SER A 602 -24.75 8.11 28.77
C SER A 602 -23.93 9.11 29.60
N LEU A 603 -24.55 10.12 30.22
CA LEU A 603 -23.90 11.06 31.13
C LEU A 603 -23.31 10.35 32.37
N ARG A 604 -24.04 9.41 32.97
CA ARG A 604 -23.51 8.54 34.04
C ARG A 604 -22.29 7.75 33.57
N SER A 605 -22.33 7.23 32.35
CA SER A 605 -21.21 6.49 31.77
C SER A 605 -19.98 7.37 31.55
N ILE A 606 -20.17 8.62 31.10
CA ILE A 606 -19.08 9.59 30.94
C ILE A 606 -18.44 9.88 32.30
N GLU A 607 -19.22 10.28 33.29
CA GLU A 607 -18.67 10.64 34.61
C GLU A 607 -17.94 9.47 35.27
N ARG A 608 -18.48 8.26 35.12
CA ARG A 608 -17.90 7.06 35.72
C ARG A 608 -16.63 6.61 35.00
N TYR A 609 -16.58 6.65 33.68
CA TYR A 609 -15.57 5.95 32.88
C TYR A 609 -14.60 6.87 32.14
N LEU A 610 -14.86 8.17 32.10
CA LEU A 610 -13.93 9.20 31.62
C LEU A 610 -13.55 10.11 32.81
N PRO A 611 -12.82 9.61 33.83
CA PRO A 611 -12.51 10.37 35.05
C PRO A 611 -11.60 11.59 34.80
N TRP A 612 -11.06 11.73 33.59
CA TRP A 612 -10.25 12.87 33.16
C TRP A 612 -11.07 13.97 32.49
N PHE A 613 -12.34 13.75 32.18
CA PHE A 613 -13.14 14.71 31.41
C PHE A 613 -13.66 15.83 32.32
N ASP A 614 -13.22 17.07 32.06
CA ASP A 614 -13.62 18.28 32.77
C ASP A 614 -14.30 19.31 31.83
N GLY A 615 -14.49 18.93 30.57
CA GLY A 615 -14.94 19.80 29.50
C GLY A 615 -16.45 20.05 29.49
N THR A 616 -16.92 20.72 28.43
CA THR A 616 -18.34 21.07 28.28
C THR A 616 -19.09 20.00 27.49
N ILE A 617 -20.23 19.55 28.02
CA ILE A 617 -21.18 18.69 27.33
C ILE A 617 -22.30 19.58 26.76
N TYR A 618 -22.43 19.59 25.44
CA TYR A 618 -23.52 20.28 24.74
C TYR A 618 -24.64 19.29 24.44
N ILE A 619 -25.88 19.67 24.75
CA ILE A 619 -27.09 18.96 24.33
C ILE A 619 -27.85 19.92 23.42
N VAL A 620 -27.83 19.63 22.11
CA VAL A 620 -28.49 20.48 21.11
C VAL A 620 -29.91 20.00 20.88
N THR A 621 -30.88 20.91 20.97
CA THR A 621 -32.31 20.55 20.94
C THR A 621 -33.01 21.15 19.73
N GLU A 622 -33.93 20.40 19.13
CA GLU A 622 -34.75 20.91 18.02
C GLU A 622 -35.79 21.93 18.49
N GLU A 623 -36.36 21.72 19.67
CA GLU A 623 -37.38 22.60 20.26
C GLU A 623 -36.86 23.20 21.57
N LYS A 624 -37.42 24.33 21.98
CA LYS A 624 -37.10 24.91 23.29
C LYS A 624 -37.62 23.96 24.36
N ILE A 625 -36.71 23.39 25.14
CA ILE A 625 -37.05 22.54 26.28
C ILE A 625 -37.69 23.42 27.35
N SER A 626 -38.74 22.92 28.00
CA SER A 626 -39.42 23.60 29.11
C SER A 626 -38.42 23.92 30.25
N ASP A 627 -38.66 25.00 30.99
CA ASP A 627 -37.78 25.39 32.10
C ASP A 627 -37.65 24.26 33.16
N ASP A 628 -38.71 23.46 33.38
CA ASP A 628 -38.72 22.32 34.30
C ASP A 628 -37.82 21.15 33.87
N ASP A 629 -37.70 20.89 32.57
CA ASP A 629 -36.80 19.84 32.05
C ASP A 629 -35.35 20.34 31.94
N GLN A 630 -35.15 21.64 31.69
CA GLN A 630 -33.83 22.27 31.79
C GLN A 630 -33.32 22.30 33.23
N LEU A 631 -34.22 22.48 34.21
CA LEU A 631 -33.88 22.48 35.64
C LEU A 631 -33.22 21.16 36.07
N LYS A 632 -33.71 20.00 35.60
CA LYS A 632 -33.21 18.65 35.97
C LYS A 632 -31.78 18.30 35.52
N ILE A 633 -31.18 19.11 34.63
CA ILE A 633 -29.82 18.93 34.10
C ILE A 633 -29.03 20.23 34.28
N LYS A 634 -29.13 20.87 35.46
CA LYS A 634 -28.36 22.09 35.75
C LYS A 634 -27.01 21.77 36.37
N HIS A 635 -26.05 21.44 35.50
CA HIS A 635 -24.64 21.38 35.89
C HIS A 635 -23.80 22.39 35.10
N LYS A 636 -22.80 22.99 35.75
CA LYS A 636 -21.94 24.04 35.15
C LYS A 636 -21.23 23.61 33.84
N ASN A 637 -21.01 22.31 33.69
CA ASN A 637 -20.35 21.71 32.53
C ASN A 637 -21.33 21.20 31.47
N VAL A 638 -22.64 21.29 31.68
CA VAL A 638 -23.66 20.91 30.69
C VAL A 638 -24.34 22.16 30.15
N LYS A 639 -24.41 22.29 28.82
CA LYS A 639 -25.08 23.39 28.14
C LYS A 639 -26.15 22.85 27.21
N ILE A 640 -27.39 23.24 27.46
CA ILE A 640 -28.50 23.00 26.54
C ILE A 640 -28.53 24.17 25.56
N VAL A 641 -28.45 23.88 24.26
CA VAL A 641 -28.44 24.89 23.20
C VAL A 641 -29.56 24.59 22.22
N ASN A 642 -30.37 25.58 21.86
CA ASN A 642 -31.42 25.37 20.88
C ASN A 642 -30.82 25.48 19.46
N GLN A 643 -31.38 24.73 18.50
CA GLN A 643 -30.94 24.82 17.11
C GLN A 643 -31.04 26.23 16.52
N GLU A 644 -31.98 27.08 17.00
CA GLU A 644 -32.12 28.49 16.62
C GLU A 644 -30.86 29.32 16.92
N ASP A 645 -30.05 28.91 17.90
CA ASP A 645 -28.86 29.64 18.32
C ASP A 645 -27.65 29.40 17.40
N ILE A 646 -27.67 28.32 16.60
CA ILE A 646 -26.52 27.87 15.80
C ILE A 646 -26.82 27.73 14.30
N ILE A 647 -28.09 27.58 13.92
CA ILE A 647 -28.52 27.43 12.53
C ILE A 647 -29.10 28.76 12.02
N PRO A 648 -28.69 29.23 10.83
CA PRO A 648 -29.30 30.40 10.19
C PRO A 648 -30.82 30.28 10.03
N GLU A 649 -31.54 31.38 10.28
CA GLU A 649 -33.01 31.44 10.19
C GLU A 649 -33.55 31.00 8.82
N THR A 650 -32.84 31.35 7.74
CA THR A 650 -33.19 30.96 6.35
C THR A 650 -33.24 29.45 6.14
N ILE A 651 -32.47 28.69 6.92
CA ILE A 651 -32.43 27.24 6.87
C ILE A 651 -33.54 26.66 7.75
N LEU A 652 -33.74 27.21 8.95
CA LEU A 652 -34.78 26.78 9.89
C LEU A 652 -36.20 27.00 9.35
N SER A 653 -36.42 28.07 8.56
CA SER A 653 -37.72 28.36 7.94
C SER A 653 -38.15 27.35 6.87
N ASN A 654 -37.27 26.41 6.47
CA ASN A 654 -37.58 25.41 5.47
C ASN A 654 -38.20 24.15 6.10
N GLU A 655 -39.52 24.00 6.01
CA GLU A 655 -40.25 22.86 6.59
C GLU A 655 -39.83 21.48 6.04
N ASN A 656 -39.15 21.41 4.89
CA ASN A 656 -38.73 20.15 4.28
C ASN A 656 -37.32 19.71 4.72
N ILE A 657 -36.64 20.48 5.58
CA ILE A 657 -35.29 20.15 6.02
C ILE A 657 -35.32 19.15 7.18
N ASN A 658 -34.40 18.18 7.15
CA ASN A 658 -34.13 17.35 8.30
C ASN A 658 -33.34 18.15 9.34
N LYS A 659 -34.03 18.54 10.43
CA LYS A 659 -33.47 19.37 11.52
C LYS A 659 -32.20 18.77 12.12
N LYS A 660 -32.17 17.45 12.37
CA LYS A 660 -30.95 16.77 12.86
C LYS A 660 -29.76 16.99 11.93
N LEU A 661 -29.94 16.78 10.62
CA LEU A 661 -28.85 16.96 9.66
C LEU A 661 -28.43 18.44 9.55
N ALA A 662 -29.37 19.37 9.71
CA ALA A 662 -29.04 20.78 9.81
C ALA A 662 -28.19 21.05 11.06
N ILE A 663 -28.56 20.54 12.23
CA ILE A 663 -27.77 20.65 13.47
C ILE A 663 -26.37 20.06 13.28
N GLU A 664 -26.27 18.83 12.74
CA GLU A 664 -24.99 18.17 12.46
C GLU A 664 -24.08 19.00 11.56
N MET A 665 -24.62 19.82 10.65
CA MET A 665 -23.84 20.68 9.75
C MET A 665 -23.36 21.98 10.41
N TYR A 666 -23.90 22.36 11.57
CA TYR A 666 -23.63 23.64 12.25
C TYR A 666 -23.08 23.47 13.67
N LEU A 667 -22.59 22.28 14.05
CA LEU A 667 -22.00 22.05 15.37
C LEU A 667 -20.80 22.96 15.68
N ASP A 668 -20.07 23.44 14.66
CA ASP A 668 -18.98 24.41 14.85
C ASP A 668 -19.44 25.77 15.37
N LYS A 669 -20.73 26.08 15.29
CA LYS A 669 -21.31 27.34 15.78
C LYS A 669 -21.70 27.29 17.25
N LEU A 670 -21.55 26.15 17.92
CA LEU A 670 -21.80 26.04 19.35
C LEU A 670 -20.90 27.01 20.15
N PRO A 671 -21.48 27.83 21.05
CA PRO A 671 -20.75 28.91 21.70
C PRO A 671 -19.70 28.39 22.66
N GLY A 672 -18.42 28.59 22.31
CA GLY A 672 -17.28 28.14 23.09
C GLY A 672 -16.94 26.66 22.89
N ILE A 673 -17.38 26.04 21.79
CA ILE A 673 -16.95 24.67 21.45
C ILE A 673 -15.43 24.62 21.24
N SER A 674 -14.81 23.58 21.80
CA SER A 674 -13.38 23.34 21.66
C SER A 674 -12.99 23.01 20.21
N GLU A 675 -11.73 23.27 19.85
CA GLU A 675 -11.24 23.05 18.48
C GLU A 675 -11.32 21.59 18.02
N LYS A 676 -11.12 20.68 18.97
CA LYS A 676 -11.40 19.25 18.85
C LYS A 676 -12.54 18.92 19.80
N PHE A 677 -13.56 18.22 19.32
CA PHE A 677 -14.70 17.81 20.13
C PHE A 677 -15.20 16.42 19.70
N ILE A 678 -16.04 15.79 20.50
CA ILE A 678 -16.59 14.46 20.22
C ILE A 678 -18.10 14.59 20.03
N TYR A 679 -18.62 14.14 18.89
CA TYR A 679 -20.04 13.91 18.70
C TYR A 679 -20.40 12.49 19.16
N LEU A 680 -21.37 12.38 20.06
CA LEU A 680 -21.93 11.13 20.56
C LEU A 680 -23.41 11.03 20.21
N ASN A 681 -23.83 9.84 19.78
CA ASN A 681 -25.26 9.55 19.62
C ASN A 681 -25.89 9.27 21.01
N ASN A 682 -27.20 9.47 21.13
CA ASN A 682 -27.92 9.32 22.41
C ASN A 682 -27.95 7.88 22.95
N ASP A 683 -27.53 6.90 22.15
CA ASP A 683 -27.53 5.46 22.39
C ASP A 683 -26.10 4.90 22.58
N SER A 684 -25.16 5.77 22.95
CA SER A 684 -23.73 5.47 23.10
C SER A 684 -23.32 5.46 24.57
N PHE A 685 -22.61 4.42 25.02
CA PHE A 685 -22.29 4.25 26.44
C PHE A 685 -20.89 3.67 26.68
N PHE A 686 -20.21 4.15 27.72
CA PHE A 686 -18.92 3.64 28.19
C PHE A 686 -19.11 2.62 29.32
N ILE A 687 -18.33 1.53 29.32
CA ILE A 687 -18.48 0.43 30.29
C ILE A 687 -17.23 0.11 31.10
N ASN A 688 -16.07 0.62 30.67
CA ASN A 688 -14.79 0.51 31.35
C ASN A 688 -14.02 1.82 31.20
N TYR A 689 -13.01 2.05 32.04
CA TYR A 689 -12.23 3.29 31.99
C TYR A 689 -11.63 3.51 30.60
N VAL A 690 -11.89 4.68 30.02
CA VAL A 690 -11.52 4.99 28.65
C VAL A 690 -10.42 6.04 28.64
N HIS A 691 -9.31 5.76 27.97
CA HIS A 691 -8.29 6.76 27.69
C HIS A 691 -8.70 7.65 26.50
N PRO A 692 -8.35 8.96 26.44
CA PRO A 692 -8.63 9.81 25.28
C PRO A 692 -8.12 9.27 23.93
N ARG A 693 -7.12 8.39 23.96
CA ARG A 693 -6.58 7.67 22.80
C ARG A 693 -7.63 6.78 22.10
N LEU A 694 -8.77 6.48 22.73
CA LEU A 694 -9.90 5.85 22.03
C LEU A 694 -10.48 6.78 20.94
N PHE A 695 -10.47 8.09 21.19
CA PHE A 695 -11.03 9.12 20.31
C PHE A 695 -9.98 9.78 19.43
N PHE A 696 -8.71 9.77 19.84
CA PHE A 696 -7.64 10.44 19.09
C PHE A 696 -6.45 9.49 18.85
N GLY A 697 -5.80 9.62 17.71
CA GLY A 697 -4.55 8.95 17.37
C GLY A 697 -3.44 9.30 18.37
N GLU A 698 -2.33 8.56 18.31
CA GLU A 698 -1.13 8.87 19.09
C GLU A 698 -0.54 10.25 18.76
N ASP A 699 -0.80 10.73 17.53
CA ASP A 699 -0.50 12.08 17.04
C ASP A 699 -1.61 13.11 17.37
N PHE A 700 -2.54 12.75 18.26
CA PHE A 700 -3.67 13.58 18.71
C PHE A 700 -4.68 13.94 17.61
N THR A 701 -4.68 13.24 16.48
CA THR A 701 -5.63 13.46 15.38
C THR A 701 -6.96 12.74 15.63
N PRO A 702 -8.11 13.23 15.13
CA PRO A 702 -9.39 12.51 15.23
C PRO A 702 -9.31 11.08 14.68
N LYS A 703 -9.74 10.12 15.48
CA LYS A 703 -9.76 8.69 15.14
C LYS A 703 -11.17 8.24 14.74
N TYR A 704 -11.34 7.88 13.46
CA TYR A 704 -12.64 7.52 12.89
C TYR A 704 -12.89 6.01 12.92
N ASN A 705 -14.12 5.63 13.27
CA ASN A 705 -14.60 4.25 13.25
C ASN A 705 -15.39 3.99 11.96
N PHE A 706 -14.67 3.72 10.87
CA PHE A 706 -15.29 3.31 9.61
C PHE A 706 -15.38 1.79 9.52
N GLY A 707 -16.54 1.28 9.12
CA GLY A 707 -16.77 -0.13 8.83
C GLY A 707 -15.90 -0.67 7.69
N LYS A 708 -16.00 -1.98 7.43
CA LYS A 708 -15.30 -2.62 6.31
C LYS A 708 -15.74 -2.03 4.96
N PRO A 709 -14.88 -2.03 3.93
CA PRO A 709 -15.30 -1.63 2.58
C PRO A 709 -16.43 -2.54 2.08
N LEU A 710 -17.48 -1.93 1.54
CA LEU A 710 -18.61 -2.67 0.97
C LEU A 710 -18.21 -3.43 -0.30
N THR A 711 -18.69 -4.65 -0.41
CA THR A 711 -18.65 -5.47 -1.64
C THR A 711 -19.57 -4.92 -2.71
N ASP A 712 -19.38 -5.31 -3.97
CA ASP A 712 -20.26 -4.88 -5.08
C ASP A 712 -21.74 -5.22 -4.84
N ASN A 713 -22.02 -6.35 -4.18
CA ASN A 713 -23.38 -6.75 -3.83
C ASN A 713 -23.95 -5.88 -2.71
N GLU A 714 -23.17 -5.54 -1.70
CA GLU A 714 -23.58 -4.60 -0.63
C GLU A 714 -23.80 -3.19 -1.20
N ILE A 715 -22.94 -2.73 -2.12
CA ILE A 715 -23.14 -1.44 -2.81
C ILE A 715 -24.44 -1.44 -3.61
N LYS A 716 -24.73 -2.51 -4.36
CA LYS A 716 -26.03 -2.64 -5.07
C LYS A 716 -27.23 -2.61 -4.12
N LYS A 717 -27.12 -3.23 -2.95
CA LYS A 717 -28.17 -3.16 -1.92
C LYS A 717 -28.31 -1.76 -1.33
N ALA A 718 -27.20 -1.09 -1.00
CA ALA A 718 -27.20 0.26 -0.45
C ALA A 718 -27.83 1.27 -1.45
N LYS A 719 -27.58 1.12 -2.76
CA LYS A 719 -28.25 1.92 -3.80
C LYS A 719 -29.78 1.87 -3.77
N THR A 720 -30.37 0.83 -3.21
CA THR A 720 -31.83 0.65 -3.15
C THR A 720 -32.36 0.94 -1.76
N ASN A 721 -31.64 0.49 -0.73
CA ASN A 721 -32.14 0.47 0.64
C ASN A 721 -31.65 1.64 1.49
N ASP A 722 -30.59 2.33 1.07
CA ASP A 722 -29.97 3.44 1.80
C ASP A 722 -29.50 4.52 0.81
N LEU A 723 -30.49 5.18 0.21
CA LEU A 723 -30.27 6.19 -0.81
C LEU A 723 -29.47 7.39 -0.28
N SER A 724 -29.67 7.80 0.97
CA SER A 724 -28.96 8.92 1.61
C SER A 724 -27.46 8.65 1.73
N PHE A 725 -27.08 7.46 2.24
CA PHE A 725 -25.67 7.04 2.25
C PHE A 725 -25.09 7.02 0.84
N PHE A 726 -25.77 6.34 -0.09
CA PHE A 726 -25.24 6.16 -1.43
C PHE A 726 -25.09 7.49 -2.19
N SER A 727 -26.07 8.39 -2.07
CA SER A 727 -26.03 9.73 -2.68
C SER A 727 -24.95 10.62 -2.07
N THR A 728 -24.82 10.63 -0.74
CA THR A 728 -23.75 11.38 -0.06
C THR A 728 -22.38 10.90 -0.51
N TYR A 729 -22.18 9.59 -0.58
CA TYR A 729 -20.89 9.02 -0.99
C TYR A 729 -20.59 9.21 -2.48
N THR A 730 -21.64 9.23 -3.32
CA THR A 730 -21.53 9.60 -4.74
C THR A 730 -21.07 11.05 -4.87
N LEU A 731 -21.62 11.95 -4.05
CA LEU A 731 -21.23 13.35 -4.00
C LEU A 731 -19.76 13.52 -3.59
N ILE A 732 -19.33 12.85 -2.51
CA ILE A 732 -17.92 12.84 -2.07
C ILE A 732 -17.00 12.38 -3.21
N LYS A 733 -17.39 11.31 -3.92
CA LYS A 733 -16.65 10.80 -5.09
C LYS A 733 -16.59 11.77 -6.27
N GLU A 734 -17.64 12.55 -6.49
CA GLU A 734 -17.68 13.56 -7.55
C GLU A 734 -16.74 14.73 -7.23
N TYR A 735 -16.70 15.16 -5.98
CA TYR A 735 -15.87 16.27 -5.53
C TYR A 735 -14.38 15.92 -5.45
N PHE A 736 -14.04 14.79 -4.84
CA PHE A 736 -12.64 14.38 -4.68
C PHE A 736 -12.10 13.58 -5.87
N GLY A 737 -12.97 12.93 -6.63
CA GLY A 737 -12.61 12.09 -7.77
C GLY A 737 -12.89 10.60 -7.53
N LYS A 738 -13.50 9.93 -8.52
CA LYS A 738 -14.07 8.57 -8.37
C LYS A 738 -13.06 7.48 -7.96
N ASN A 739 -11.78 7.62 -8.33
CA ASN A 739 -10.73 6.67 -7.97
C ASN A 739 -9.85 7.16 -6.81
N TYR A 740 -10.07 8.39 -6.33
CA TYR A 740 -9.40 8.96 -5.16
C TYR A 740 -10.03 8.41 -3.89
N ILE A 741 -11.35 8.17 -3.97
CA ILE A 741 -12.16 7.53 -2.94
C ILE A 741 -12.43 6.07 -3.39
N PRO A 742 -11.62 5.10 -2.95
CA PRO A 742 -11.61 3.77 -3.56
C PRO A 742 -12.76 2.86 -3.11
N THR A 743 -13.40 3.15 -1.98
CA THR A 743 -14.38 2.26 -1.34
C THR A 743 -15.57 3.04 -0.76
N TYR A 744 -16.69 2.34 -0.54
CA TYR A 744 -17.83 2.82 0.24
C TYR A 744 -17.72 2.22 1.64
N ARG A 745 -17.81 3.03 2.69
CA ARG A 745 -17.69 2.58 4.08
C ARG A 745 -18.70 3.31 4.95
N TYR A 746 -19.42 2.57 5.78
CA TYR A 746 -20.28 3.14 6.79
C TYR A 746 -19.44 3.75 7.92
N LEU A 747 -19.88 4.90 8.45
CA LEU A 747 -19.47 5.36 9.77
C LEU A 747 -20.21 4.52 10.81
N GLU A 748 -19.47 3.79 11.62
CA GLU A 748 -20.05 2.96 12.68
C GLU A 748 -20.70 3.84 13.76
N ASN A 749 -21.66 3.28 14.50
CA ASN A 749 -22.29 3.98 15.62
C ASN A 749 -21.34 4.04 16.84
N ALA A 750 -20.26 4.80 16.69
CA ALA A 750 -19.22 5.00 17.69
C ALA A 750 -18.95 6.50 17.87
N PRO A 751 -18.20 6.91 18.89
CA PRO A 751 -17.83 8.31 19.09
C PRO A 751 -17.14 8.90 17.86
N ILE A 752 -17.58 10.09 17.43
CA ILE A 752 -17.05 10.77 16.25
C ILE A 752 -16.25 12.01 16.69
N PRO A 753 -14.92 11.90 16.82
CA PRO A 753 -14.05 13.04 17.09
C PRO A 753 -13.99 13.95 15.86
N LEU A 754 -14.08 15.26 16.03
CA LEU A 754 -14.19 16.24 14.94
C LEU A 754 -13.32 17.46 15.20
N TYR A 755 -12.88 18.09 14.11
CA TYR A 755 -12.30 19.42 14.13
C TYR A 755 -13.38 20.46 13.85
N ARG A 756 -13.53 21.43 14.75
CA ARG A 756 -14.44 22.59 14.56
C ARG A 756 -14.18 23.31 13.24
N ASP A 757 -12.92 23.54 12.90
CA ASP A 757 -12.56 24.40 11.77
C ASP A 757 -12.79 23.76 10.39
N LEU A 758 -13.17 22.48 10.31
CA LEU A 758 -13.47 21.81 9.03
C LEU A 758 -14.91 21.98 8.56
N PHE A 759 -15.81 22.45 9.42
CA PHE A 759 -17.23 22.59 9.08
C PHE A 759 -17.48 23.71 8.05
N ASP A 760 -16.84 24.86 8.22
CA ASP A 760 -16.99 25.99 7.29
C ASP A 760 -16.44 25.69 5.88
N PRO A 761 -15.22 25.12 5.74
CA PRO A 761 -14.73 24.59 4.47
C PRO A 761 -15.70 23.61 3.80
N VAL A 762 -16.27 22.68 4.57
CA VAL A 762 -17.20 21.66 4.04
C VAL A 762 -18.49 22.31 3.55
N ARG A 763 -19.08 23.23 4.32
CA ARG A 763 -20.28 23.97 3.88
C ARG A 763 -20.04 24.76 2.60
N LYS A 764 -18.87 25.41 2.46
CA LYS A 764 -18.49 26.14 1.24
C LYS A 764 -18.28 25.21 0.06
N LEU A 765 -17.53 24.12 0.23
CA LEU A 765 -17.23 23.19 -0.84
C LEU A 765 -18.52 22.60 -1.45
N TYR A 766 -19.44 22.18 -0.60
CA TYR A 766 -20.69 21.54 -1.01
C TYR A 766 -21.87 22.51 -1.00
N GLN A 767 -21.64 23.83 -1.07
CA GLN A 767 -22.70 24.82 -0.92
C GLN A 767 -23.85 24.61 -1.91
N GLU A 768 -23.55 24.27 -3.17
CA GLU A 768 -24.57 24.04 -4.20
C GLU A 768 -25.42 22.78 -3.95
N ASP A 769 -24.87 21.76 -3.31
CA ASP A 769 -25.54 20.49 -3.03
C ASP A 769 -26.21 20.45 -1.66
N ILE A 770 -25.68 21.22 -0.70
CA ILE A 770 -26.26 21.42 0.63
C ILE A 770 -27.34 22.50 0.58
N ASN A 771 -27.28 23.46 -0.36
CA ASN A 771 -28.32 24.47 -0.54
C ASN A 771 -29.69 23.78 -0.68
N PHE A 772 -30.47 23.89 0.39
CA PHE A 772 -31.68 23.13 0.70
C PHE A 772 -32.87 23.52 -0.21
N ASN A 773 -32.68 23.53 -1.52
CA ASN A 773 -33.77 23.69 -2.48
C ASN A 773 -34.62 22.42 -2.47
N SER A 774 -35.64 22.51 -1.62
CA SER A 774 -36.77 21.64 -1.37
C SER A 774 -37.44 21.12 -2.64
N LYS A 775 -36.88 20.06 -3.24
CA LYS A 775 -37.67 19.17 -4.10
C LYS A 775 -38.02 17.94 -3.28
N LYS A 776 -39.33 17.75 -3.02
CA LYS A 776 -39.87 16.49 -2.47
C LYS A 776 -39.20 15.30 -3.17
N ASN A 777 -38.76 14.31 -2.40
CA ASN A 777 -38.22 13.01 -2.85
C ASN A 777 -36.73 12.94 -3.28
N LYS A 778 -35.86 13.87 -2.86
CA LYS A 778 -34.40 13.64 -2.95
C LYS A 778 -33.86 12.95 -1.69
N PRO A 779 -32.84 12.08 -1.82
CA PRO A 779 -32.14 11.51 -0.68
C PRO A 779 -31.43 12.59 0.13
N GLU A 780 -31.37 12.39 1.45
CA GLU A 780 -30.74 13.34 2.37
C GLU A 780 -29.22 13.24 2.28
N ILE A 781 -28.53 14.38 2.41
CA ILE A 781 -27.07 14.44 2.44
C ILE A 781 -26.60 14.37 3.89
N LEU A 782 -25.68 13.46 4.20
CA LEU A 782 -25.25 13.15 5.57
C LEU A 782 -24.01 14.00 5.96
N PRO A 783 -24.13 15.01 6.84
CA PRO A 783 -23.04 15.94 7.18
C PRO A 783 -21.80 15.26 7.75
N MET A 784 -21.99 14.29 8.66
CA MET A 784 -20.87 13.58 9.28
C MET A 784 -20.01 12.84 8.26
N TYR A 785 -20.60 12.32 7.18
CA TYR A 785 -19.83 11.72 6.09
C TYR A 785 -19.05 12.76 5.32
N LEU A 786 -19.64 13.91 5.00
CA LEU A 786 -18.94 15.00 4.31
C LEU A 786 -17.74 15.49 5.12
N ILE A 787 -17.90 15.75 6.42
CA ILE A 787 -16.86 16.31 7.28
C ILE A 787 -15.72 15.33 7.51
N THR A 788 -16.04 14.09 7.87
CA THR A 788 -15.02 13.05 8.12
C THR A 788 -14.25 12.71 6.85
N ASN A 789 -14.92 12.59 5.70
CA ASN A 789 -14.24 12.32 4.43
C ASN A 789 -13.44 13.54 3.94
N TYR A 790 -13.89 14.78 4.21
CA TYR A 790 -13.09 15.96 3.91
C TYR A 790 -11.78 15.97 4.70
N ASN A 791 -11.78 15.59 5.97
CA ASN A 791 -10.54 15.41 6.74
C ASN A 791 -9.65 14.32 6.13
N VAL A 792 -10.21 13.11 5.93
CA VAL A 792 -9.47 11.94 5.43
C VAL A 792 -8.82 12.19 4.07
N TYR A 793 -9.53 12.83 3.15
CA TYR A 793 -9.14 12.92 1.75
C TYR A 793 -8.64 14.31 1.33
N GLY A 794 -8.93 15.37 2.10
CA GLY A 794 -8.65 16.75 1.72
C GLY A 794 -7.52 17.42 2.52
N THR A 795 -7.34 17.08 3.80
CA THR A 795 -6.58 17.96 4.72
C THR A 795 -5.31 17.34 5.30
N ALA A 796 -5.18 16.01 5.32
CA ALA A 796 -4.04 15.30 5.94
C ALA A 796 -2.76 15.32 5.07
N GLN A 797 -2.28 16.53 4.78
CA GLN A 797 -1.16 16.82 3.90
C GLN A 797 -0.55 18.21 4.24
N PRO A 798 0.74 18.46 3.91
CA PRO A 798 1.49 19.62 4.44
C PRO A 798 1.06 21.01 3.93
N TYR A 799 0.29 21.10 2.85
CA TYR A 799 -0.10 22.36 2.19
C TYR A 799 -1.53 22.81 2.52
N TYR A 800 -2.26 22.14 3.39
CA TYR A 800 -3.59 22.60 3.80
C TYR A 800 -3.43 23.80 4.76
N PRO A 801 -4.19 24.91 4.63
CA PRO A 801 -5.37 25.13 3.76
C PRO A 801 -5.09 25.67 2.35
N ASP A 802 -3.84 25.96 1.99
CA ASP A 802 -3.48 26.55 0.69
C ASP A 802 -3.62 25.60 -0.51
N PHE A 803 -3.96 24.35 -0.23
CA PHE A 803 -4.27 23.31 -1.19
C PHE A 803 -5.21 22.29 -0.55
N VAL A 804 -6.21 21.83 -1.31
CA VAL A 804 -7.09 20.72 -0.91
C VAL A 804 -6.89 19.60 -1.93
N THR A 805 -6.57 18.40 -1.47
CA THR A 805 -6.31 17.25 -2.34
C THR A 805 -7.57 16.71 -2.99
N GLY A 806 -7.38 16.02 -4.12
CA GLY A 806 -8.46 15.50 -4.97
C GLY A 806 -8.42 16.10 -6.37
N TYR A 807 -9.16 15.50 -7.27
CA TYR A 807 -9.14 15.83 -8.71
C TYR A 807 -10.52 15.82 -9.36
N GLY A 808 -11.58 15.76 -8.56
CA GLY A 808 -12.94 16.09 -8.99
C GLY A 808 -13.17 17.59 -8.93
N LYS A 809 -14.41 18.00 -8.60
CA LYS A 809 -14.79 19.42 -8.47
C LYS A 809 -13.95 20.21 -7.46
N VAL A 810 -13.35 19.55 -6.45
CA VAL A 810 -12.53 20.20 -5.43
C VAL A 810 -11.33 20.98 -6.00
N LYS A 811 -10.85 20.59 -7.18
CA LYS A 811 -9.71 21.25 -7.84
C LYS A 811 -9.99 22.69 -8.23
N ASP A 812 -11.24 22.99 -8.56
CA ASP A 812 -11.70 24.31 -9.01
C ASP A 812 -12.42 25.08 -7.88
N ALA A 813 -12.47 24.50 -6.67
CA ALA A 813 -13.10 25.12 -5.51
C ALA A 813 -12.21 26.23 -4.91
N GLU A 814 -12.86 27.20 -4.27
CA GLU A 814 -12.16 28.23 -3.50
C GLU A 814 -11.38 27.62 -2.33
N LEU A 815 -10.23 28.23 -2.01
CA LEU A 815 -9.40 27.78 -0.90
C LEU A 815 -10.11 28.01 0.45
N PRO A 816 -9.99 27.05 1.39
CA PRO A 816 -10.61 27.16 2.69
C PRO A 816 -10.02 28.31 3.52
N ILE A 817 -10.91 29.01 4.23
CA ILE A 817 -10.54 30.06 5.18
C ILE A 817 -10.74 29.49 6.58
N LEU A 818 -9.64 29.29 7.30
CA LEU A 818 -9.66 28.75 8.67
C LEU A 818 -9.79 29.86 9.71
N ASN A 819 -10.18 29.47 10.92
CA ASN A 819 -10.17 30.37 12.07
C ASN A 819 -8.75 30.92 12.31
N LYS A 820 -8.64 32.25 12.51
CA LYS A 820 -7.36 32.93 12.74
C LYS A 820 -6.75 32.59 14.10
N ASP A 821 -7.59 32.33 15.10
CA ASP A 821 -7.19 32.04 16.48
C ASP A 821 -6.94 30.54 16.72
N ARG A 822 -6.82 29.75 15.65
CA ARG A 822 -6.66 28.29 15.74
C ARG A 822 -5.35 27.88 16.39
N THR A 823 -5.37 26.80 17.17
CA THR A 823 -4.14 26.16 17.71
C THR A 823 -3.72 24.93 16.90
N VAL A 824 -4.66 24.30 16.17
CA VAL A 824 -4.39 23.17 15.29
C VAL A 824 -3.59 23.63 14.06
N LYS A 825 -2.35 23.13 13.95
CA LYS A 825 -1.45 23.40 12.81
C LYS A 825 -1.60 22.39 11.67
N PHE A 826 -1.97 21.16 12.00
CA PHE A 826 -2.10 20.05 11.05
C PHE A 826 -3.43 19.31 11.29
N TYR A 827 -4.21 19.15 10.21
CA TYR A 827 -5.51 18.48 10.23
C TYR A 827 -5.35 17.06 9.69
N GLY A 828 -4.78 16.20 10.52
CA GLY A 828 -4.62 14.77 10.25
C GLY A 828 -5.83 13.93 10.68
N PHE A 829 -5.71 12.62 10.51
CA PHE A 829 -6.71 11.67 10.96
C PHE A 829 -6.07 10.33 11.31
N ASP A 830 -6.79 9.54 12.09
CA ASP A 830 -6.56 8.12 12.24
C ASP A 830 -7.85 7.33 11.92
N ILE A 831 -7.70 6.03 11.66
CA ILE A 831 -8.83 5.11 11.47
C ILE A 831 -8.61 3.91 12.39
N THR A 832 -9.60 3.63 13.23
CA THR A 832 -9.63 2.42 14.05
C THR A 832 -9.68 1.22 13.11
N SER A 833 -8.72 0.30 13.23
CA SER A 833 -8.76 -0.91 12.43
C SER A 833 -9.89 -1.82 12.91
N SER A 834 -10.35 -2.73 12.05
CA SER A 834 -11.37 -3.71 12.44
C SER A 834 -10.93 -4.58 13.61
N ILE A 835 -9.63 -4.85 13.75
CA ILE A 835 -9.09 -5.64 14.85
C ILE A 835 -9.22 -4.86 16.16
N ILE A 836 -8.73 -3.61 16.20
CA ILE A 836 -8.86 -2.75 17.39
C ILE A 836 -10.34 -2.55 17.75
N ALA A 837 -11.20 -2.25 16.76
CA ALA A 837 -12.63 -2.05 17.00
C ALA A 837 -13.29 -3.31 17.56
N ASN A 838 -13.04 -4.49 16.97
CA ASN A 838 -13.58 -5.75 17.46
C ASN A 838 -13.10 -6.08 18.88
N ASP A 839 -11.88 -5.68 19.25
CA ASP A 839 -11.31 -5.96 20.57
C ASP A 839 -11.70 -4.94 21.65
N THR A 840 -12.08 -3.71 21.26
CA THR A 840 -12.36 -2.62 22.21
C THR A 840 -13.81 -2.13 22.23
N LEU A 841 -14.63 -2.42 21.21
CA LEU A 841 -15.99 -1.88 21.05
C LEU A 841 -17.05 -2.98 20.88
N LEU A 842 -18.27 -2.73 21.35
CA LEU A 842 -19.49 -3.52 21.04
C LEU A 842 -20.49 -2.61 20.31
N LEU A 843 -20.40 -2.55 18.99
CA LEU A 843 -21.22 -1.63 18.19
C LEU A 843 -22.48 -2.30 17.63
N ASN A 844 -23.51 -1.51 17.38
CA ASN A 844 -24.73 -1.92 16.69
C ASN A 844 -25.41 -3.11 17.37
N ILE A 845 -25.57 -3.03 18.70
CA ILE A 845 -26.30 -4.02 19.47
C ILE A 845 -27.81 -3.90 19.15
N SER A 846 -28.44 -5.02 18.79
CA SER A 846 -29.89 -5.08 18.57
C SER A 846 -30.67 -4.76 19.85
N LEU A 847 -31.52 -3.73 19.78
CA LEU A 847 -32.31 -3.26 20.91
C LEU A 847 -33.41 -4.27 21.29
N SER A 848 -34.01 -4.97 20.31
CA SER A 848 -35.00 -6.02 20.56
C SER A 848 -34.38 -7.24 21.23
N ASP A 849 -33.18 -7.62 20.81
CA ASP A 849 -32.46 -8.75 21.41
C ASP A 849 -32.02 -8.39 22.83
N ALA A 850 -31.57 -7.16 23.05
CA ALA A 850 -31.24 -6.65 24.38
C ALA A 850 -32.44 -6.70 25.34
N ALA A 851 -33.59 -6.18 24.89
CA ALA A 851 -34.79 -6.10 25.72
C ALA A 851 -35.44 -7.47 25.98
N THR A 852 -35.28 -8.43 25.07
CA THR A 852 -35.82 -9.79 25.20
C THR A 852 -34.92 -10.69 26.06
N THR A 853 -33.58 -10.57 25.91
CA THR A 853 -32.62 -11.38 26.69
C THR A 853 -32.46 -10.91 28.13
N ALA A 854 -32.69 -9.63 28.43
CA ALA A 854 -32.72 -9.11 29.78
C ALA A 854 -33.87 -9.70 30.66
N ALA A 855 -34.85 -10.37 30.04
CA ALA A 855 -35.96 -11.03 30.73
C ALA A 855 -35.67 -12.49 31.16
N ILE A 856 -34.59 -13.10 30.66
CA ILE A 856 -34.34 -14.55 30.81
C ILE A 856 -33.19 -14.77 31.80
N ASP A 857 -33.45 -15.64 32.77
CA ASP A 857 -32.61 -16.06 33.89
C ASP A 857 -31.11 -16.24 33.56
N SER A 858 -30.25 -16.01 34.56
CA SER A 858 -28.78 -15.91 34.52
C SER A 858 -28.00 -17.13 33.98
N ASN A 859 -28.69 -18.18 33.52
CA ASN A 859 -28.11 -19.46 33.07
C ASN A 859 -28.00 -19.61 31.55
N ASN A 860 -28.39 -18.61 30.75
CA ASN A 860 -28.32 -18.70 29.28
C ASN A 860 -27.12 -17.94 28.68
N ASN A 861 -26.32 -18.59 27.83
CA ASN A 861 -25.09 -18.02 27.24
C ASN A 861 -25.33 -16.86 26.24
N ASN A 862 -26.59 -16.50 25.96
CA ASN A 862 -26.98 -15.43 25.03
C ASN A 862 -27.41 -14.12 25.71
N ASN A 863 -27.27 -13.98 27.04
CA ASN A 863 -27.64 -12.73 27.73
C ASN A 863 -26.70 -11.57 27.36
N ILE A 864 -27.28 -10.45 26.91
CA ILE A 864 -26.54 -9.25 26.54
C ILE A 864 -25.78 -8.62 27.71
N LEU A 865 -26.35 -8.71 28.91
CA LEU A 865 -25.74 -8.21 30.14
C LEU A 865 -24.52 -9.07 30.51
N LYS A 866 -24.57 -10.38 30.23
CA LYS A 866 -23.40 -11.26 30.33
C LYS A 866 -22.34 -10.88 29.29
N LYS A 867 -22.74 -10.61 28.04
CA LYS A 867 -21.81 -10.13 27.00
C LYS A 867 -21.18 -8.78 27.35
N ILE A 868 -21.89 -7.86 28.01
CA ILE A 868 -21.35 -6.58 28.44
C ILE A 868 -20.46 -6.73 29.68
N ASN A 869 -20.92 -7.45 30.71
CA ASN A 869 -20.19 -7.62 31.98
C ASN A 869 -18.96 -8.50 31.85
N ASP A 870 -19.01 -9.55 31.04
CA ASP A 870 -17.87 -10.45 30.82
C ASP A 870 -16.89 -9.86 29.78
N SER A 871 -17.19 -8.71 29.19
CA SER A 871 -16.34 -8.09 28.19
C SER A 871 -15.33 -7.11 28.77
N SER A 872 -14.10 -7.19 28.26
CA SER A 872 -13.09 -6.15 28.41
C SER A 872 -13.37 -4.89 27.58
N LYS A 873 -14.44 -4.84 26.78
CA LYS A 873 -14.77 -3.71 25.91
C LYS A 873 -14.88 -2.41 26.69
N LEU A 874 -14.61 -1.30 26.00
CA LEU A 874 -14.62 0.05 26.57
C LEU A 874 -15.95 0.77 26.34
N PHE A 875 -16.63 0.42 25.25
CA PHE A 875 -17.78 1.16 24.74
C PHE A 875 -18.78 0.23 24.06
N PHE A 876 -20.06 0.55 24.17
CA PHE A 876 -21.10 -0.08 23.36
C PHE A 876 -22.13 0.93 22.84
N SER A 877 -22.81 0.55 21.76
CA SER A 877 -23.93 1.30 21.19
C SER A 877 -25.02 0.38 20.64
N PHE A 878 -26.24 0.89 20.56
CA PHE A 878 -27.37 0.17 19.96
C PHE A 878 -27.49 0.45 18.45
N GLU A 879 -28.29 -0.34 17.74
CA GLU A 879 -28.59 -0.11 16.32
C GLU A 879 -29.41 1.17 16.09
N LYS A 880 -28.96 1.99 15.12
CA LYS A 880 -29.60 3.25 14.71
C LYS A 880 -31.04 3.10 14.17
N ASP A 881 -31.39 1.94 13.60
CA ASP A 881 -32.67 1.69 12.91
C ASP A 881 -33.80 1.16 13.82
N SER A 882 -33.67 1.38 15.12
CA SER A 882 -34.73 1.15 16.11
C SER A 882 -35.99 2.01 15.90
N LYS A 883 -36.02 2.92 14.90
CA LYS A 883 -37.21 3.68 14.46
C LYS A 883 -38.40 2.79 14.04
N LYS A 884 -38.22 1.48 13.88
CA LYS A 884 -39.31 0.49 13.64
C LYS A 884 -39.60 -0.47 14.80
N ILE A 885 -38.83 -0.44 15.89
CA ILE A 885 -39.01 -1.38 17.00
C ILE A 885 -39.86 -0.69 18.07
N LEU A 886 -41.17 -0.94 18.05
CA LEU A 886 -42.06 -0.62 19.17
C LEU A 886 -41.73 -1.56 20.35
N LEU A 887 -40.94 -1.07 21.31
CA LEU A 887 -40.76 -1.77 22.58
C LEU A 887 -42.02 -1.64 23.42
N ASN A 888 -42.48 -2.75 24.01
CA ASN A 888 -43.55 -2.71 25.00
C ASN A 888 -43.02 -2.28 26.38
N SER A 889 -43.93 -1.95 27.32
CA SER A 889 -43.56 -1.45 28.65
C SER A 889 -42.64 -2.40 29.43
N ASN A 890 -42.77 -3.72 29.26
CA ASN A 890 -41.87 -4.70 29.90
C ASN A 890 -40.46 -4.66 29.32
N GLN A 891 -40.33 -4.55 28.00
CA GLN A 891 -39.05 -4.40 27.30
C GLN A 891 -38.32 -3.10 27.71
N ILE A 892 -39.08 -2.01 27.89
CA ILE A 892 -38.54 -0.73 28.40
C ILE A 892 -38.05 -0.89 29.83
N ASN A 893 -38.84 -1.50 30.71
CA ASN A 893 -38.46 -1.75 32.10
C ASN A 893 -37.20 -2.65 32.21
N ASN A 894 -37.08 -3.65 31.35
CA ASN A 894 -35.89 -4.51 31.28
C ASN A 894 -34.64 -3.72 30.86
N LEU A 895 -34.76 -2.83 29.88
CA LEU A 895 -33.66 -1.97 29.42
C LEU A 895 -33.25 -0.98 30.52
N ILE A 896 -34.21 -0.38 31.22
CA ILE A 896 -33.96 0.50 32.37
C ILE A 896 -33.27 -0.28 33.50
N SER A 897 -33.70 -1.51 33.78
CA SER A 897 -33.07 -2.39 34.76
C SER A 897 -31.61 -2.72 34.39
N LEU A 898 -31.35 -3.04 33.12
CA LEU A 898 -30.01 -3.23 32.57
C LEU A 898 -29.14 -1.98 32.80
N PHE A 899 -29.63 -0.80 32.43
CA PHE A 899 -28.89 0.44 32.63
C PHE A 899 -28.68 0.81 34.10
N ASN A 900 -29.66 0.57 34.97
CA ASN A 900 -29.49 0.76 36.41
C ASN A 900 -28.45 -0.21 36.99
N THR A 901 -28.35 -1.42 36.44
CA THR A 901 -27.32 -2.38 36.85
C THR A 901 -25.93 -1.90 36.43
N LEU A 902 -25.78 -1.40 35.21
CA LEU A 902 -24.51 -0.91 34.68
C LEU A 902 -24.10 0.45 35.30
N TYR A 903 -25.07 1.34 35.56
CA TYR A 903 -24.88 2.74 35.93
C TYR A 903 -25.73 3.11 37.14
N ASN A 904 -25.57 2.37 38.24
CA ASN A 904 -26.35 2.55 39.47
C ASN A 904 -26.11 3.90 40.18
N LYS A 905 -24.91 4.47 40.05
CA LYS A 905 -24.58 5.78 40.61
C LYS A 905 -25.12 6.90 39.71
N LYS A 906 -25.83 7.86 40.31
CA LYS A 906 -26.16 9.13 39.66
C LYS A 906 -24.88 9.86 39.27
N SER A 907 -24.91 10.54 38.13
CA SER A 907 -23.86 11.49 37.76
C SER A 907 -24.08 12.81 38.50
N SER A 908 -23.02 13.56 38.77
CA SER A 908 -23.04 14.97 39.16
C SER A 908 -23.77 15.89 38.17
N TYR A 909 -24.05 15.42 36.95
CA TYR A 909 -24.89 16.11 35.97
C TYR A 909 -26.40 15.96 36.22
N GLU A 910 -26.81 15.11 37.16
CA GLU A 910 -28.20 14.88 37.53
C GLU A 910 -28.52 15.56 38.87
N ASP A 911 -29.71 16.17 38.94
CA ASP A 911 -30.28 16.70 40.19
C ASP A 911 -30.69 15.61 41.22
#